data_AF-A0A6J1WTM7-F1
#
_entry.id   AF-A0A6J1WTM7-F1
#
_cell.length_a   1.000
_cell.length_b   1.000
_cell.length_c   1.000
_cell.angle_alpha   90.00
_cell.angle_beta   90.00
_cell.angle_gamma   90.00
#
_symmetry.space_group_name_H-M   'P 1'
#
loop_
_entity.id
_entity.type
_entity.pdbx_description
1 polymer ?
#
loop_
_entity_poly.entity_id
_entity_poly.type
_entity_poly.pdbx_seq_one_letter_code
_entity_poly.pdbx_strand_id
1 'polypeptide(L)'
;MKSFKYIVLNFIYYILAKSEQIEYYASKSLLDTSKKKSEDLSDFDEYEFQSNNLEECNHGNLLRNRKIYLRHYYPDFKNNQYKKDKVKRSVDPVFYGHPKTREEIWNENFIKKSSAFDQTPSLINLIHNVTLTYLYDCTPIILYDNQVKSQDSYLFQNLFKDFPVTYVHGYINDNNQLQESKLILQVNECVHFILFLSDVKIAAKILGKRSENKVVVVARSSQWAVQEFLSSALSRMFVNLLVIGQSFKDEGDETREAPYILYTHKLYTDGLGASMPVVLNSWAHGKFSRNINLFPAKMMKGYAGHRFLVAAANQPPYVFRRIKTDLDGGNPRVVWDGIEIRLLNLLAERNNFSIEIVEPRELYLGPGDAVTKEIIMGRADIAIGGMYLTNKRIRDMDMAFSHSQDCASFVTLMSTALPRYRAILGPFHWHVWVALTFTYLIAIFPLAFSDKHTLRHLVHNSGEVENMFWYVFGTFTNCFTFVGKNSWSKTTKVTTRLLIGWYWIFTIIITSCYTGSIIAFVTLPVFPETVDTVDELLSGFYRVGTLDRGGWETWFANSSDPKTNKLIKKIEFVPNVEAGIRNTTKAFFWPYAFLGSRAQLEYIVQANFTKTTSKRSLLHISTECFAPFGVSMGFPNNSLYSSKFNNGLRRMYQTGIVDKVANDVRWEMQRTSTGKLLSASSTSLKVTSVEEKGLTLEDTQGMFLLLAAGFLVAASALLSEWMGGITRYCRLRRRPKGANSQEKLITTPKSDIKTEVNVSFDATDSKFNTDDRTHSVESENTLDGQIINVTEENIVVHENFDVDRFDSRRSSSVDVDKEVREIFEKDMKRRNFVRGDTIELMDDTREPTASKGAFGDRIK
;
A
#
# COMPACT_ATOMS: atom_id res chain seq x y z
N MET A 1 31.01 31.48 -26.03
CA MET A 1 32.06 31.39 -24.99
C MET A 1 32.23 32.60 -24.07
N LYS A 2 31.86 33.84 -24.46
CA LYS A 2 32.00 35.03 -23.56
C LYS A 2 30.85 35.20 -22.54
N SER A 3 29.65 34.69 -22.80
CA SER A 3 28.50 34.79 -21.87
C SER A 3 28.57 33.81 -20.69
N PHE A 4 29.27 32.68 -20.83
CA PHE A 4 29.36 31.65 -19.79
C PHE A 4 30.33 32.04 -18.66
N LYS A 5 31.38 32.82 -18.97
CA LYS A 5 32.32 33.33 -17.97
C LYS A 5 31.69 34.36 -17.02
N TYR A 6 30.75 35.18 -17.50
CA TYR A 6 30.06 36.19 -16.67
C TYR A 6 29.07 35.58 -15.68
N ILE A 7 28.42 34.48 -16.05
CA ILE A 7 27.50 33.77 -15.14
C ILE A 7 28.30 33.05 -14.05
N VAL A 8 29.42 32.40 -14.40
CA VAL A 8 30.28 31.72 -13.43
C VAL A 8 30.95 32.71 -12.47
N LEU A 9 31.40 33.88 -12.94
CA LEU A 9 31.95 34.91 -12.04
C LEU A 9 30.91 35.51 -11.10
N ASN A 10 29.68 35.78 -11.57
CA ASN A 10 28.61 36.26 -10.69
C ASN A 10 28.15 35.18 -9.69
N PHE A 11 28.17 33.89 -10.08
CA PHE A 11 27.88 32.79 -9.16
C PHE A 11 28.96 32.65 -8.08
N ILE A 12 30.24 32.82 -8.45
CA ILE A 12 31.36 32.79 -7.50
C ILE A 12 31.32 34.03 -6.58
N TYR A 13 30.96 35.20 -7.09
CA TYR A 13 30.81 36.41 -6.28
C TYR A 13 29.62 36.31 -5.31
N TYR A 14 28.52 35.68 -5.73
CA TYR A 14 27.35 35.44 -4.87
C TYR A 14 27.61 34.37 -3.80
N ILE A 15 28.47 33.38 -4.09
CA ILE A 15 28.92 32.36 -3.13
C ILE A 15 29.94 32.97 -2.12
N LEU A 16 30.86 33.82 -2.58
CA LEU A 16 31.83 34.50 -1.71
C LEU A 16 31.23 35.63 -0.86
N ALA A 17 30.15 36.27 -1.31
CA ALA A 17 29.46 37.30 -0.53
C ALA A 17 28.62 36.75 0.64
N LYS A 18 28.55 35.42 0.83
CA LYS A 18 27.77 34.81 1.93
C LYS A 18 28.52 33.72 2.72
N SER A 19 29.85 33.67 2.60
CA SER A 19 30.68 32.82 3.45
C SER A 19 30.96 33.52 4.78
N GLU A 20 30.01 33.43 5.71
CA GLU A 20 30.34 33.57 7.14
C GLU A 20 31.21 32.38 7.52
N GLN A 21 32.45 32.65 7.95
CA GLN A 21 33.35 31.63 8.47
C GLN A 21 32.81 31.16 9.83
N ILE A 22 32.29 29.94 9.88
CA ILE A 22 32.07 29.24 11.14
C ILE A 22 33.45 28.76 11.59
N GLU A 23 33.96 29.34 12.68
CA GLU A 23 35.24 28.94 13.25
C GLU A 23 35.09 27.63 14.04
N TYR A 24 35.66 26.55 13.50
CA TYR A 24 35.74 25.28 14.19
C TYR A 24 37.01 25.24 15.04
N TYR A 25 36.86 25.13 16.36
CA TYR A 25 37.98 24.96 17.28
C TYR A 25 38.21 23.47 17.56
N ALA A 26 39.35 22.94 17.11
CA ALA A 26 39.75 21.57 17.41
C ALA A 26 40.17 21.44 18.89
N SER A 27 39.71 20.39 19.59
CA SER A 27 40.09 20.15 20.99
C SER A 27 41.56 19.72 21.10
N LYS A 28 42.27 20.20 22.13
CA LYS A 28 43.68 19.80 22.40
C LYS A 28 43.88 18.30 22.64
N SER A 29 42.82 17.56 22.96
CA SER A 29 42.87 16.11 23.22
C SER A 29 43.34 15.27 22.01
N LEU A 30 43.26 15.81 20.78
CA LEU A 30 43.71 15.14 19.57
C LEU A 30 45.21 15.35 19.25
N LEU A 31 45.87 16.30 19.92
CA LEU A 31 47.29 16.61 19.70
C LEU A 31 48.23 15.86 20.68
N ASP A 32 47.72 15.34 21.79
CA ASP A 32 48.52 14.59 22.78
C ASP A 32 48.50 13.06 22.57
N THR A 33 47.63 12.53 21.70
CA THR A 33 47.56 11.09 21.40
C THR A 33 48.63 10.60 20.40
N SER A 34 49.44 11.49 19.80
CA SER A 34 50.55 11.10 18.94
C SER A 34 51.92 11.05 19.64
N LYS A 35 51.98 11.27 20.96
CA LYS A 35 53.20 11.19 21.77
C LYS A 35 52.96 10.54 23.14
N LYS A 36 52.40 9.34 23.17
CA LYS A 36 52.56 8.39 24.29
C LYS A 36 51.99 7.03 23.89
N LYS A 37 52.83 6.21 23.26
CA LYS A 37 52.65 4.76 23.16
C LYS A 37 54.04 4.11 23.09
N SER A 38 54.64 3.93 24.26
CA SER A 38 55.72 2.98 24.52
C SER A 38 55.84 2.82 26.03
N GLU A 39 55.59 1.60 26.52
CA GLU A 39 56.03 1.03 27.81
C GLU A 39 55.35 1.61 29.08
N ASP A 40 54.84 0.84 30.06
CA ASP A 40 54.80 -0.60 30.32
C ASP A 40 53.59 -0.89 31.25
N LEU A 41 53.03 -2.08 31.12
CA LEU A 41 52.04 -2.67 32.01
C LEU A 41 52.54 -4.08 32.35
N SER A 42 53.08 -4.25 33.56
CA SER A 42 53.37 -5.51 34.27
C SER A 42 53.45 -5.13 35.77
N ASP A 43 52.86 -5.80 36.77
CA ASP A 43 52.23 -7.10 36.90
C ASP A 43 51.10 -7.00 37.95
N PHE A 44 50.04 -7.80 37.76
CA PHE A 44 49.25 -8.38 38.85
C PHE A 44 48.90 -9.81 38.45
N ASP A 45 49.12 -10.72 39.40
CA ASP A 45 49.20 -12.17 39.23
C ASP A 45 47.92 -12.89 38.80
N GLU A 46 48.19 -14.08 38.24
CA GLU A 46 47.41 -15.24 37.83
C GLU A 46 46.12 -15.59 38.63
N TYR A 47 45.13 -16.17 37.94
CA TYR A 47 44.79 -17.61 38.09
C TYR A 47 43.98 -18.14 36.87
N GLU A 48 44.56 -19.16 36.22
CA GLU A 48 43.99 -20.33 35.51
C GLU A 48 43.14 -20.21 34.21
N PHE A 49 43.70 -20.68 33.07
CA PHE A 49 43.64 -22.07 32.53
C PHE A 49 43.53 -22.13 30.98
N GLN A 50 44.43 -22.93 30.38
CA GLN A 50 44.39 -23.58 29.04
C GLN A 50 44.36 -22.67 27.78
N SER A 51 45.11 -22.91 26.71
CA SER A 51 45.93 -24.05 26.28
C SER A 51 46.70 -23.70 25.00
N ASN A 52 47.86 -24.33 24.86
CA ASN A 52 48.48 -24.84 23.63
C ASN A 52 49.20 -23.92 22.62
N ASN A 53 50.48 -24.31 22.45
CA ASN A 53 51.29 -24.36 21.22
C ASN A 53 51.87 -23.04 20.69
N LEU A 54 53.08 -22.98 20.14
CA LEU A 54 54.35 -23.72 20.13
C LEU A 54 55.25 -22.89 19.18
N GLU A 55 56.57 -23.04 19.27
CA GLU A 55 57.60 -22.66 18.28
C GLU A 55 58.00 -21.16 18.20
N GLU A 56 59.16 -20.78 18.73
CA GLU A 56 60.54 -20.97 18.21
C GLU A 56 60.96 -19.90 17.18
N CYS A 57 61.91 -19.03 17.55
CA CYS A 57 63.25 -18.97 16.92
C CYS A 57 64.10 -17.80 17.45
N ASN A 58 65.06 -18.15 18.31
CA ASN A 58 66.51 -17.95 18.15
C ASN A 58 67.14 -16.60 17.73
N HIS A 59 67.90 -16.07 18.70
CA HIS A 59 69.35 -15.83 18.69
C HIS A 59 70.02 -14.70 17.87
N GLY A 60 70.82 -13.90 18.59
CA GLY A 60 72.12 -13.38 18.13
C GLY A 60 72.45 -11.96 18.61
N ASN A 61 73.18 -11.81 19.73
CA ASN A 61 74.60 -11.37 19.82
C ASN A 61 74.86 -9.88 19.45
N LEU A 62 75.74 -9.09 20.06
CA LEU A 62 76.61 -9.10 21.26
C LEU A 62 77.26 -7.67 21.28
N LEU A 63 77.54 -7.15 22.47
CA LEU A 63 78.55 -6.10 22.80
C LEU A 63 78.30 -4.64 22.39
N ARG A 64 78.23 -3.74 23.39
CA ARG A 64 79.42 -2.99 23.87
C ARG A 64 79.12 -2.16 25.14
N ASN A 65 80.04 -2.29 26.11
CA ASN A 65 80.11 -1.53 27.36
C ASN A 65 80.27 -0.01 27.16
N ARG A 66 79.59 0.79 28.00
CA ARG A 66 80.21 1.77 28.91
C ARG A 66 79.21 2.30 29.95
N LYS A 67 79.53 2.08 31.22
CA LYS A 67 78.83 2.57 32.42
C LYS A 67 79.10 4.07 32.63
N ILE A 68 78.05 4.83 32.98
CA ILE A 68 78.14 6.09 33.73
C ILE A 68 77.08 6.04 34.85
N TYR A 69 77.47 6.55 36.01
CA TYR A 69 76.88 6.34 37.34
C TYR A 69 75.54 7.06 37.54
N LEU A 70 74.61 6.37 38.22
CA LEU A 70 73.36 6.88 38.76
C LEU A 70 73.11 6.24 40.13
N ARG A 71 72.98 7.04 41.18
CA ARG A 71 72.40 6.65 42.48
C ARG A 71 71.92 7.95 43.15
N HIS A 72 70.61 8.18 43.18
CA HIS A 72 69.69 7.81 44.27
C HIS A 72 70.11 8.40 45.61
N TYR A 73 69.16 8.98 46.34
CA TYR A 73 68.74 8.45 47.65
C TYR A 73 67.53 9.25 48.15
N TYR A 74 66.42 8.55 48.39
CA TYR A 74 65.58 8.78 49.57
C TYR A 74 66.07 7.80 50.63
N PRO A 75 66.06 8.16 51.91
CA PRO A 75 65.23 7.35 52.81
C PRO A 75 64.66 8.12 54.00
N ASP A 76 63.65 7.53 54.63
CA ASP A 76 63.36 7.77 56.04
C ASP A 76 62.87 6.47 56.66
N PHE A 77 63.46 6.04 57.79
CA PHE A 77 62.75 5.49 58.95
C PHE A 77 63.72 5.23 60.14
N LYS A 78 63.20 5.53 61.33
CA LYS A 78 63.82 5.69 62.66
C LYS A 78 64.48 4.43 63.26
N ASN A 79 65.48 4.63 64.15
CA ASN A 79 65.58 3.89 65.42
C ASN A 79 66.49 4.54 66.50
N ASN A 80 65.91 4.61 67.72
CA ASN A 80 66.44 4.53 69.09
C ASN A 80 67.89 4.91 69.52
N GLN A 81 67.91 5.84 70.48
CA GLN A 81 68.52 5.79 71.83
C GLN A 81 70.06 5.78 72.09
N TYR A 82 70.43 6.78 72.93
CA TYR A 82 71.45 6.85 74.00
C TYR A 82 72.88 7.37 73.74
N LYS A 83 73.17 8.45 74.51
CA LYS A 83 74.42 8.88 75.17
C LYS A 83 75.54 9.38 74.24
N LYS A 84 76.31 10.41 74.56
CA LYS A 84 76.34 11.51 75.56
C LYS A 84 77.59 12.25 75.07
N ASP A 85 77.55 13.56 74.88
CA ASP A 85 78.70 14.38 75.27
C ASP A 85 78.29 15.84 75.44
N LYS A 86 78.74 16.39 76.56
CA LYS A 86 78.56 17.78 76.98
C LYS A 86 79.58 18.64 76.24
N VAL A 87 79.23 19.89 75.88
CA VAL A 87 79.88 21.11 76.39
C VAL A 87 79.24 22.40 75.81
N LYS A 88 78.93 23.28 76.76
CA LYS A 88 78.78 24.76 76.81
C LYS A 88 77.85 25.54 75.85
N ARG A 89 76.95 26.29 76.51
CA ARG A 89 76.17 27.44 76.03
C ARG A 89 77.05 28.52 75.38
N SER A 90 76.64 28.97 74.21
CA SER A 90 76.61 30.39 73.83
C SER A 90 75.15 30.82 73.69
N VAL A 91 74.86 32.08 73.98
CA VAL A 91 73.53 32.70 73.90
C VAL A 91 73.44 33.50 72.60
N ASP A 92 72.22 33.54 72.04
CA ASP A 92 71.64 34.48 71.07
C ASP A 92 71.87 34.31 69.55
N PRO A 93 70.95 34.80 68.69
CA PRO A 93 69.52 35.10 68.89
C PRO A 93 68.61 34.45 67.83
N VAL A 94 67.32 34.53 68.15
CA VAL A 94 66.12 34.20 67.37
C VAL A 94 66.14 34.77 65.94
N PHE A 95 65.84 33.92 64.94
CA PHE A 95 64.87 34.12 63.83
C PHE A 95 65.22 33.17 62.66
N TYR A 96 64.52 32.04 62.56
CA TYR A 96 64.44 31.26 61.31
C TYR A 96 63.09 31.53 60.66
N GLY A 97 63.04 32.59 59.86
CA GLY A 97 62.01 32.80 58.85
C GLY A 97 62.71 33.39 57.63
N HIS A 98 62.43 32.86 56.44
CA HIS A 98 62.83 33.53 55.20
C HIS A 98 61.98 34.81 55.07
N PRO A 99 62.53 36.03 55.24
CA PRO A 99 61.74 37.22 54.98
C PRO A 99 61.49 37.32 53.49
N LYS A 100 60.22 37.53 53.11
CA LYS A 100 59.84 37.83 51.73
C LYS A 100 60.64 39.03 51.22
N THR A 101 61.03 39.02 49.94
CA THR A 101 61.81 40.13 49.38
C THR A 101 60.97 41.40 49.34
N ARG A 102 61.64 42.57 49.27
CA ARG A 102 60.94 43.86 49.16
C ARG A 102 60.06 43.92 47.91
N GLU A 103 60.45 43.23 46.84
CA GLU A 103 59.63 43.09 45.63
C GLU A 103 58.39 42.20 45.85
N GLU A 104 58.51 41.09 46.60
CA GLU A 104 57.34 40.27 46.97
C GLU A 104 56.37 41.04 47.86
N ILE A 105 56.87 41.78 48.85
CA ILE A 105 56.05 42.60 49.74
C ILE A 105 55.40 43.75 48.96
N TRP A 106 56.13 44.36 48.02
CA TRP A 106 55.55 45.37 47.13
C TRP A 106 54.52 44.79 46.17
N ASN A 107 54.76 43.61 45.60
CA ASN A 107 53.82 42.92 44.73
C ASN A 107 52.54 42.54 45.49
N GLU A 108 52.66 42.06 46.74
CA GLU A 108 51.52 41.78 47.61
C GLU A 108 50.76 43.05 48.04
N ASN A 109 51.44 44.19 48.19
CA ASN A 109 50.81 45.45 48.57
C ASN A 109 50.19 46.22 47.39
N PHE A 110 50.72 46.06 46.17
CA PHE A 110 50.18 46.69 44.96
C PHE A 110 49.04 45.89 44.33
N ILE A 111 49.06 44.57 44.45
CA ILE A 111 47.87 43.75 44.20
C ILE A 111 47.01 43.87 45.45
N LYS A 112 46.16 44.91 45.51
CA LYS A 112 44.94 44.85 46.35
C LYS A 112 44.17 43.61 45.89
N LYS A 113 44.48 42.45 46.47
CA LYS A 113 43.75 41.21 46.30
C LYS A 113 42.35 41.56 46.74
N SER A 114 41.40 41.67 45.80
CA SER A 114 40.00 41.75 46.16
C SER A 114 39.76 40.62 47.15
N SER A 115 39.30 40.92 48.35
CA SER A 115 38.91 39.93 49.36
C SER A 115 37.81 39.00 48.86
N ALA A 116 37.21 39.31 47.70
CA ALA A 116 36.26 38.50 46.99
C ALA A 116 36.91 37.23 46.40
N PHE A 117 36.39 36.07 46.77
CA PHE A 117 36.73 34.78 46.16
C PHE A 117 36.31 34.73 44.69
N ASP A 118 37.26 34.43 43.78
CA ASP A 118 37.00 34.25 42.35
C ASP A 118 36.19 32.97 42.09
N GLN A 119 34.97 33.13 41.58
CA GLN A 119 34.03 32.03 41.32
C GLN A 119 34.25 31.37 39.94
N THR A 120 35.05 32.00 39.08
CA THR A 120 35.32 31.58 37.69
C THR A 120 35.87 30.14 37.60
N PRO A 121 36.93 29.74 38.34
CA PRO A 121 37.48 28.39 38.23
C PRO A 121 36.49 27.30 38.70
N SER A 122 35.66 27.58 39.70
CA SER A 122 34.65 26.63 40.17
C SER A 122 33.57 26.38 39.13
N LEU A 123 33.10 27.45 38.45
CA LEU A 123 32.12 27.35 37.37
C LEU A 123 32.67 26.60 36.16
N ILE A 124 33.92 26.88 35.78
CA ILE A 124 34.61 26.18 34.68
C ILE A 124 34.69 24.68 35.00
N ASN A 125 35.12 24.31 36.21
CA ASN A 125 35.20 22.91 36.63
C ASN A 125 33.82 22.22 36.63
N LEU A 126 32.76 22.93 37.05
CA LEU A 126 31.39 22.42 36.94
C LEU A 126 31.00 22.14 35.48
N ILE A 127 31.26 23.09 34.58
CA ILE A 127 30.92 22.93 33.15
C ILE A 127 31.72 21.80 32.51
N HIS A 128 33.02 21.66 32.83
CA HIS A 128 33.82 20.52 32.37
C HIS A 128 33.26 19.18 32.85
N ASN A 129 32.86 19.11 34.13
CA ASN A 129 32.28 17.88 34.67
C ASN A 129 30.94 17.56 33.98
N VAL A 130 30.06 18.53 33.82
CA VAL A 130 28.76 18.36 33.14
C VAL A 130 28.95 17.96 31.67
N THR A 131 29.90 18.58 30.96
CA THR A 131 30.16 18.29 29.55
C THR A 131 30.70 16.87 29.35
N LEU A 132 31.71 16.47 30.14
CA LEU A 132 32.28 15.13 30.06
C LEU A 132 31.31 14.02 30.45
N THR A 133 30.41 14.28 31.41
CA THR A 133 29.47 13.26 31.91
C THR A 133 28.17 13.19 31.12
N TYR A 134 27.62 14.33 30.67
CA TYR A 134 26.28 14.37 30.06
C TYR A 134 26.25 14.91 28.64
N LEU A 135 27.26 15.63 28.14
CA LEU A 135 27.22 16.27 26.83
C LEU A 135 28.27 15.70 25.84
N TYR A 136 28.86 14.55 26.14
CA TYR A 136 29.89 13.93 25.29
C TYR A 136 29.32 13.23 24.05
N ASP A 137 28.01 12.99 24.02
CA ASP A 137 27.31 12.25 22.98
C ASP A 137 27.05 13.07 21.71
N CYS A 138 26.92 14.39 21.83
CA CYS A 138 26.58 15.31 20.75
C CYS A 138 27.41 16.58 20.84
N THR A 139 27.60 17.31 19.73
CA THR A 139 28.43 18.51 19.74
C THR A 139 27.77 19.63 20.55
N PRO A 140 28.43 20.15 21.62
CA PRO A 140 27.89 21.28 22.36
C PRO A 140 28.08 22.59 21.59
N ILE A 141 26.98 23.32 21.45
CA ILE A 141 26.93 24.69 20.95
C ILE A 141 26.88 25.65 22.14
N ILE A 142 27.90 26.48 22.28
CA ILE A 142 28.03 27.45 23.36
C ILE A 142 27.54 28.82 22.87
N LEU A 143 26.42 29.29 23.40
CA LEU A 143 25.88 30.61 23.08
C LEU A 143 26.00 31.53 24.28
N TYR A 144 26.43 32.76 24.05
CA TYR A 144 26.57 33.75 25.12
C TYR A 144 26.08 35.13 24.67
N ASP A 145 25.49 35.84 25.62
CA ASP A 145 24.96 37.20 25.44
C ASP A 145 26.06 38.27 25.51
N ASN A 146 25.85 39.40 24.85
CA ASN A 146 26.76 40.56 24.87
C ASN A 146 27.06 41.02 26.29
N GLN A 147 26.04 41.08 27.13
CA GLN A 147 26.19 41.51 28.51
C GLN A 147 27.09 40.56 29.29
N VAL A 148 26.93 39.24 29.11
CA VAL A 148 27.77 38.25 29.79
C VAL A 148 29.19 38.28 29.22
N LYS A 149 29.37 38.47 27.92
CA LYS A 149 30.69 38.60 27.30
C LYS A 149 31.48 39.79 27.85
N SER A 150 30.82 40.94 28.01
CA SER A 150 31.47 42.16 28.51
C SER A 150 31.82 42.06 30.00
N GLN A 151 30.96 41.42 30.81
CA GLN A 151 31.21 41.22 32.24
C GLN A 151 32.23 40.12 32.53
N ASP A 152 32.13 38.97 31.85
CA ASP A 152 32.88 37.75 32.14
C ASP A 152 33.90 37.40 31.04
N SER A 153 34.58 38.39 30.45
CA SER A 153 35.54 38.15 29.36
C SER A 153 36.65 37.14 29.71
N TYR A 154 37.12 37.15 30.97
CA TYR A 154 38.14 36.23 31.48
C TYR A 154 37.63 34.78 31.63
N LEU A 155 36.34 34.59 31.94
CA LEU A 155 35.70 33.27 32.00
C LEU A 155 35.81 32.57 30.63
N PHE A 156 35.43 33.26 29.56
CA PHE A 156 35.42 32.69 28.22
C PHE A 156 36.82 32.39 27.69
N GLN A 157 37.81 33.25 27.98
CA GLN A 157 39.20 32.97 27.62
C GLN A 157 39.71 31.67 28.22
N ASN A 158 39.43 31.43 29.51
CA ASN A 158 39.84 30.21 30.20
C ASN A 158 39.00 29.00 29.78
N LEU A 159 37.69 29.17 29.61
CA LEU A 159 36.77 28.09 29.20
C LEU A 159 37.13 27.55 27.80
N PHE A 160 37.39 28.43 26.84
CA PHE A 160 37.69 28.04 25.45
C PHE A 160 39.10 27.48 25.26
N LYS A 161 40.05 27.86 26.11
CA LYS A 161 41.44 27.41 26.04
C LYS A 161 41.60 25.90 26.31
N ASP A 162 40.81 25.37 27.24
CA ASP A 162 40.93 24.00 27.74
C ASP A 162 39.58 23.24 27.73
N PHE A 163 38.68 23.55 26.79
CA PHE A 163 37.40 22.85 26.65
C PHE A 163 37.61 21.35 26.31
N PRO A 164 36.86 20.41 26.94
CA PRO A 164 37.23 19.00 26.93
C PRO A 164 36.79 18.26 25.66
N VAL A 165 35.85 18.83 24.91
CA VAL A 165 35.25 18.25 23.69
C VAL A 165 35.29 19.26 22.55
N THR A 166 35.05 18.83 21.31
CA THR A 166 34.85 19.75 20.19
C THR A 166 33.57 20.54 20.39
N TYR A 167 33.61 21.86 20.17
CA TYR A 167 32.47 22.73 20.38
C TYR A 167 32.35 23.74 19.26
N VAL A 168 31.14 24.25 19.09
CA VAL A 168 30.86 25.42 18.26
C VAL A 168 30.37 26.52 19.18
N HIS A 169 30.74 27.77 18.93
CA HIS A 169 30.20 28.88 19.71
C HIS A 169 29.52 29.89 18.81
N GLY A 170 28.56 30.63 19.38
CA GLY A 170 27.84 31.67 18.67
C GLY A 170 27.45 32.79 19.62
N TYR A 171 27.11 33.94 19.06
CA TYR A 171 26.86 35.16 19.82
C TYR A 171 25.42 35.66 19.68
N ILE A 172 24.92 36.23 20.78
CA ILE A 172 23.57 36.83 20.85
C ILE A 172 23.75 38.34 20.91
N ASN A 173 23.18 39.02 19.91
CA ASN A 173 23.20 40.48 19.82
C ASN A 173 22.25 41.11 20.84
N ASP A 174 22.42 42.41 21.11
CA ASP A 174 21.57 43.20 22.03
C ASP A 174 20.08 43.20 21.66
N ASN A 175 19.74 42.88 20.41
CA ASN A 175 18.36 42.72 19.93
C ASN A 175 17.75 41.35 20.31
N ASN A 176 18.43 40.54 21.13
CA ASN A 176 18.06 39.17 21.49
C ASN A 176 17.85 38.28 20.26
N GLN A 177 18.74 38.45 19.27
CA GLN A 177 18.79 37.66 18.04
C GLN A 177 20.18 37.05 17.90
N LEU A 178 20.21 35.81 17.42
CA LEU A 178 21.43 35.08 17.21
C LEU A 178 22.11 35.55 15.91
N GLN A 179 23.41 35.85 15.98
CA GLN A 179 24.15 36.37 14.84
C GLN A 179 24.32 35.31 13.74
N GLU A 180 24.69 34.07 14.08
CA GLU A 180 24.81 32.97 13.11
C GLU A 180 23.60 32.02 13.10
N SER A 181 22.47 32.44 12.53
CA SER A 181 21.22 31.64 12.55
C SER A 181 21.35 30.22 11.96
N LYS A 182 22.39 29.97 11.15
CA LYS A 182 22.72 28.66 10.56
C LYS A 182 23.08 27.60 11.60
N LEU A 183 23.57 27.99 12.78
CA LEU A 183 23.94 27.06 13.86
C LEU A 183 22.74 26.30 14.44
N ILE A 184 21.54 26.90 14.37
CA ILE A 184 20.29 26.32 14.91
C ILE A 184 19.56 25.47 13.85
N LEU A 185 19.91 25.67 12.57
CA LEU A 185 19.25 25.14 11.37
C LEU A 185 19.93 23.88 10.78
N GLN A 186 21.05 23.40 11.33
CA GLN A 186 21.63 22.13 10.89
C GLN A 186 20.77 20.97 11.40
N VAL A 187 19.79 20.57 10.58
CA VAL A 187 18.79 19.52 10.88
C VAL A 187 19.39 18.11 11.00
N ASN A 188 20.64 17.90 10.57
CA ASN A 188 21.23 16.56 10.41
C ASN A 188 22.32 16.19 11.43
N GLU A 189 22.67 17.08 12.36
CA GLU A 189 23.70 16.80 13.37
C GLU A 189 23.10 16.85 14.78
N CYS A 190 23.45 15.87 15.61
CA CYS A 190 23.03 15.88 17.00
C CYS A 190 23.78 17.00 17.74
N VAL A 191 23.02 17.91 18.35
CA VAL A 191 23.56 19.09 19.03
C VAL A 191 23.02 19.24 20.45
N HIS A 192 23.87 19.72 21.35
CA HIS A 192 23.48 20.12 22.70
C HIS A 192 23.79 21.60 22.90
N PHE A 193 23.12 22.25 23.86
CA PHE A 193 23.25 23.71 24.02
C PHE A 193 23.76 24.07 25.41
N ILE A 194 24.75 24.96 25.46
CA ILE A 194 25.21 25.62 26.68
C ILE A 194 25.01 27.11 26.49
N LEU A 195 24.09 27.70 27.26
CA LEU A 195 23.69 29.10 27.15
C LEU A 195 24.23 29.89 28.33
N PHE A 196 24.96 30.97 28.09
CA PHE A 196 25.35 31.96 29.10
C PHE A 196 24.50 33.21 28.92
N LEU A 197 23.52 33.40 29.80
CA LEU A 197 22.50 34.43 29.64
C LEU A 197 22.43 35.35 30.86
N SER A 198 22.27 36.64 30.57
CA SER A 198 21.91 37.68 31.55
C SER A 198 20.47 37.45 32.03
N ASP A 199 19.52 37.30 31.11
CA ASP A 199 18.12 36.94 31.33
C ASP A 199 17.79 35.57 30.73
N VAL A 200 17.34 34.66 31.60
CA VAL A 200 17.01 33.27 31.26
C VAL A 200 15.78 33.19 30.34
N LYS A 201 14.88 34.18 30.37
CA LYS A 201 13.67 34.21 29.53
C LYS A 201 14.03 34.26 28.03
N ILE A 202 15.20 34.79 27.68
CA ILE A 202 15.70 34.87 26.30
C ILE A 202 15.94 33.48 25.69
N ALA A 203 16.28 32.47 26.51
CA ALA A 203 16.62 31.12 26.03
C ALA A 203 15.56 30.52 25.10
N ALA A 204 14.28 30.63 25.49
CA ALA A 204 13.16 30.07 24.73
C ALA A 204 12.94 30.78 23.39
N LYS A 205 13.19 32.09 23.32
CA LYS A 205 13.06 32.87 22.09
C LYS A 205 14.13 32.47 21.06
N ILE A 206 15.33 32.11 21.51
CA ILE A 206 16.46 31.78 20.64
C ILE A 206 16.39 30.33 20.16
N LEU A 207 16.27 29.37 21.08
CA LEU A 207 16.39 27.95 20.72
C LEU A 207 15.08 27.34 20.19
N GLY A 208 13.94 27.95 20.50
CA GLY A 208 12.62 27.37 20.22
C GLY A 208 12.35 26.10 21.02
N LYS A 209 11.39 25.29 20.55
CA LYS A 209 11.03 24.00 21.17
C LYS A 209 12.14 22.97 20.92
N ARG A 210 12.61 22.30 21.97
CA ARG A 210 13.60 21.22 21.92
C ARG A 210 13.19 20.06 22.82
N SER A 211 12.94 18.91 22.21
CA SER A 211 12.51 17.69 22.89
C SER A 211 13.66 16.75 23.25
N GLU A 212 14.62 16.57 22.35
CA GLU A 212 15.72 15.59 22.52
C GLU A 212 17.00 16.23 23.07
N ASN A 213 17.35 17.42 22.58
CA ASN A 213 18.61 18.09 22.91
C ASN A 213 18.68 18.47 24.40
N LYS A 214 19.84 18.24 25.01
CA LYS A 214 20.14 18.71 26.37
C LYS A 214 20.51 20.19 26.34
N VAL A 215 19.84 20.97 27.17
CA VAL A 215 20.04 22.43 27.28
C VAL A 215 20.53 22.74 28.68
N VAL A 216 21.72 23.32 28.78
CA VAL A 216 22.31 23.84 30.01
C VAL A 216 22.30 25.35 29.93
N VAL A 217 21.70 26.02 30.91
CA VAL A 217 21.68 27.49 31.00
C VAL A 217 22.46 27.92 32.22
N VAL A 218 23.56 28.64 32.02
CA VAL A 218 24.28 29.36 33.05
C VAL A 218 23.64 30.75 33.18
N ALA A 219 22.85 30.91 34.23
CA ALA A 219 22.07 32.11 34.47
C ALA A 219 22.85 33.10 35.35
N ARG A 220 23.03 34.33 34.87
CA ARG A 220 23.47 35.47 35.70
C ARG A 220 22.30 36.23 36.34
N SER A 221 21.07 35.81 36.07
CA SER A 221 19.85 36.35 36.68
C SER A 221 19.71 35.97 38.16
N SER A 222 18.86 36.70 38.89
CA SER A 222 18.51 36.35 40.27
C SER A 222 17.86 34.97 40.39
N GLN A 223 17.96 34.34 41.55
CA GLN A 223 17.34 33.03 41.81
C GLN A 223 15.82 33.06 41.64
N TRP A 224 15.19 34.18 42.01
CA TRP A 224 13.76 34.38 41.84
C TRP A 224 13.39 34.37 40.35
N ALA A 225 14.15 35.05 39.50
CA ALA A 225 13.95 35.05 38.05
C ALA A 225 14.12 33.65 37.44
N VAL A 226 15.07 32.85 37.95
CA VAL A 226 15.25 31.45 37.54
C VAL A 226 14.02 30.60 37.90
N GLN A 227 13.51 30.73 39.12
CA GLN A 227 12.32 29.97 39.56
C GLN A 227 11.07 30.38 38.79
N GLU A 228 10.87 31.69 38.56
CA GLU A 228 9.80 32.22 37.72
C GLU A 228 9.89 31.70 36.28
N PHE A 229 11.10 31.70 35.69
CA PHE A 229 11.31 31.13 34.37
C PHE A 229 10.95 29.65 34.32
N LEU A 230 11.35 28.86 35.32
CA LEU A 230 11.09 27.42 35.38
C LEU A 230 9.60 27.10 35.57
N SER A 231 8.82 27.95 36.24
CA SER A 231 7.35 27.81 36.32
C SER A 231 6.62 28.38 35.10
N SER A 232 7.29 29.22 34.30
CA SER A 232 6.69 29.86 33.13
C SER A 232 6.46 28.92 31.95
N ALA A 233 5.68 29.39 30.98
CA ALA A 233 5.45 28.68 29.72
C ALA A 233 6.73 28.46 28.89
N LEU A 234 7.76 29.29 29.09
CA LEU A 234 8.99 29.30 28.31
C LEU A 234 9.88 28.09 28.65
N SER A 235 9.93 27.68 29.92
CA SER A 235 10.69 26.49 30.31
C SER A 235 10.14 25.20 29.70
N ARG A 236 8.83 25.15 29.47
CA ARG A 236 8.14 24.00 28.85
C ARG A 236 8.64 23.71 27.45
N MET A 237 9.21 24.69 26.75
CA MET A 237 9.79 24.47 25.42
C MET A 237 11.00 23.52 25.45
N PHE A 238 11.56 23.24 26.61
CA PHE A 238 12.71 22.35 26.77
C PHE A 238 12.33 21.15 27.62
N VAL A 239 12.52 19.92 27.13
CA VAL A 239 12.32 18.72 27.97
C VAL A 239 13.54 18.47 28.87
N ASN A 240 14.73 18.49 28.28
CA ASN A 240 15.99 18.22 28.96
C ASN A 240 16.69 19.53 29.35
N LEU A 241 16.23 20.17 30.43
CA LEU A 241 16.73 21.47 30.89
C LEU A 241 17.46 21.38 32.23
N LEU A 242 18.64 21.99 32.27
CA LEU A 242 19.43 22.25 33.48
C LEU A 242 19.73 23.74 33.55
N VAL A 243 19.37 24.41 34.66
CA VAL A 243 19.71 25.82 34.89
C VAL A 243 20.66 25.92 36.08
N ILE A 244 21.81 26.53 35.87
CA ILE A 244 22.84 26.78 36.87
C ILE A 244 22.68 28.23 37.33
N GLY A 245 22.32 28.43 38.59
CA GLY A 245 22.21 29.75 39.21
C GLY A 245 23.20 29.88 40.38
N GLN A 246 23.77 31.07 40.55
CA GLN A 246 24.66 31.35 41.68
C GLN A 246 23.86 31.53 42.99
N SER A 247 24.38 31.05 44.11
CA SER A 247 23.82 31.34 45.42
C SER A 247 24.01 32.79 45.84
N PHE A 248 23.05 33.36 46.56
CA PHE A 248 23.26 34.61 47.29
C PHE A 248 24.41 34.44 48.29
N LYS A 249 25.24 35.48 48.43
CA LYS A 249 26.24 35.61 49.49
C LYS A 249 25.62 36.46 50.60
N ASP A 250 25.74 36.02 51.85
CA ASP A 250 25.37 36.85 53.00
C ASP A 250 26.34 38.03 53.13
N GLU A 251 25.82 39.21 53.49
CA GLU A 251 26.60 40.43 53.69
C GLU A 251 27.65 40.21 54.80
N GLY A 252 28.91 39.92 54.41
CA GLY A 252 30.03 39.64 55.30
C GLY A 252 30.97 38.50 54.85
N ASP A 253 30.49 37.59 53.99
CA ASP A 253 31.22 36.37 53.57
C ASP A 253 31.75 36.45 52.12
N GLU A 254 32.34 37.59 51.71
CA GLU A 254 32.89 37.74 50.35
C GLU A 254 34.06 36.80 50.04
N THR A 255 34.76 36.35 51.09
CA THR A 255 35.94 35.48 51.02
C THR A 255 35.62 34.00 50.76
N ARG A 256 34.35 33.59 50.87
CA ARG A 256 33.93 32.20 50.68
C ARG A 256 33.40 31.94 49.26
N GLU A 257 33.55 30.70 48.81
CA GLU A 257 32.94 30.21 47.59
C GLU A 257 31.41 30.19 47.74
N ALA A 258 30.69 30.77 46.78
CA ALA A 258 29.24 30.69 46.76
C ALA A 258 28.83 29.40 46.01
N PRO A 259 27.99 28.53 46.60
CA PRO A 259 27.57 27.33 45.91
C PRO A 259 26.75 27.66 44.65
N TYR A 260 26.98 26.93 43.57
CA TYR A 260 26.09 26.96 42.40
C TYR A 260 24.94 26.00 42.61
N ILE A 261 23.71 26.49 42.48
CA ILE A 261 22.49 25.70 42.61
C ILE A 261 22.05 25.24 41.22
N LEU A 262 21.84 23.93 41.08
CA LEU A 262 21.40 23.27 39.86
C LEU A 262 19.90 23.06 39.92
N TYR A 263 19.18 23.76 39.05
CA TYR A 263 17.74 23.67 38.90
C TYR A 263 17.34 22.87 37.67
N THR A 264 16.21 22.21 37.76
CA THR A 264 15.46 21.69 36.62
C THR A 264 13.98 22.00 36.83
N HIS A 265 13.13 21.64 35.88
CA HIS A 265 11.69 21.73 36.07
C HIS A 265 11.04 20.34 35.96
N LYS A 266 9.87 20.21 36.57
CA LYS A 266 8.95 19.09 36.35
C LYS A 266 7.85 19.58 35.40
N LEU A 267 7.66 18.87 34.29
CA LEU A 267 6.64 19.17 33.29
C LEU A 267 5.30 18.50 33.64
N TYR A 268 4.20 19.11 33.20
CA TYR A 268 2.83 18.59 33.33
C TYR A 268 2.48 18.19 34.77
N THR A 269 2.59 19.14 35.70
CA THR A 269 2.14 18.90 37.07
C THR A 269 0.61 18.83 37.16
N ASP A 270 -0.06 19.61 36.31
CA ASP A 270 -1.51 19.81 36.32
C ASP A 270 -2.07 19.62 34.90
N GLY A 271 -3.39 19.44 34.78
CA GLY A 271 -4.07 19.29 33.48
C GLY A 271 -3.96 20.51 32.54
N LEU A 272 -3.57 21.68 33.05
CA LEU A 272 -3.27 22.87 32.23
C LEU A 272 -1.85 22.84 31.63
N GLY A 273 -1.07 21.79 31.93
CA GLY A 273 0.30 21.64 31.47
C GLY A 273 1.28 22.58 32.17
N ALA A 274 1.03 22.92 33.43
CA ALA A 274 1.94 23.76 34.23
C ALA A 274 3.28 23.04 34.50
N SER A 275 4.33 23.84 34.73
CA SER A 275 5.64 23.35 35.15
C SER A 275 6.01 23.86 36.54
N MET A 276 6.80 23.07 37.27
CA MET A 276 7.24 23.39 38.62
C MET A 276 8.77 23.37 38.71
N PRO A 277 9.43 24.39 39.31
CA PRO A 277 10.86 24.37 39.55
C PRO A 277 11.24 23.29 40.58
N VAL A 278 12.36 22.62 40.35
CA VAL A 278 12.94 21.60 41.22
C VAL A 278 14.43 21.83 41.36
N VAL A 279 14.91 21.92 42.59
CA VAL A 279 16.34 21.95 42.89
C VAL A 279 16.87 20.52 42.84
N LEU A 280 17.85 20.26 41.98
CA LEU A 280 18.48 18.94 41.87
C LEU A 280 19.64 18.79 42.84
N ASN A 281 20.57 19.75 42.81
CA ASN A 281 21.85 19.62 43.47
C ASN A 281 22.51 20.98 43.70
N SER A 282 23.58 21.00 44.49
CA SER A 282 24.49 22.14 44.62
C SER A 282 25.93 21.73 44.33
N TRP A 283 26.69 22.66 43.78
CA TRP A 283 28.11 22.51 43.48
C TRP A 283 28.93 23.51 44.28
N ALA A 284 29.88 23.00 45.07
CA ALA A 284 30.85 23.81 45.82
C ALA A 284 32.12 22.99 46.03
N HIS A 285 33.28 23.66 46.15
CA HIS A 285 34.56 23.02 46.42
C HIS A 285 34.90 21.90 45.42
N GLY A 286 34.51 22.06 44.15
CA GLY A 286 34.78 21.10 43.08
C GLY A 286 34.01 19.77 43.18
N LYS A 287 32.95 19.70 43.98
CA LYS A 287 32.14 18.48 44.16
C LYS A 287 30.64 18.78 44.16
N PHE A 288 29.87 17.78 43.73
CA PHE A 288 28.42 17.77 43.88
C PHE A 288 28.03 17.43 45.32
N SER A 289 27.02 18.12 45.87
CA SER A 289 26.50 17.83 47.20
C SER A 289 25.84 16.44 47.29
N ARG A 290 25.16 16.02 46.22
CA ARG A 290 24.49 14.71 46.10
C ARG A 290 24.88 14.01 44.80
N ASN A 291 24.88 12.68 44.78
CA ASN A 291 25.08 11.92 43.55
C ASN A 291 23.72 11.65 42.88
N ILE A 292 23.30 12.50 41.95
CA ILE A 292 22.01 12.44 41.25
C ILE A 292 22.23 12.71 39.76
N ASN A 293 21.45 12.04 38.91
CA ASN A 293 21.42 12.35 37.47
C ASN A 293 20.89 13.78 37.22
N LEU A 294 21.68 14.64 36.57
CA LEU A 294 21.31 16.02 36.27
C LEU A 294 20.20 16.14 35.20
N PHE A 295 20.02 15.11 34.37
CA PHE A 295 18.97 15.02 33.37
C PHE A 295 18.05 13.82 33.65
N PRO A 296 17.18 13.90 34.68
CA PRO A 296 16.23 12.83 34.97
C PRO A 296 15.16 12.75 33.88
N ALA A 297 14.73 11.52 33.56
CA ALA A 297 13.66 11.28 32.59
C ALA A 297 12.37 12.02 32.98
N LYS A 298 11.84 12.83 32.06
CA LYS A 298 10.63 13.63 32.26
C LYS A 298 9.35 12.86 31.85
N MET A 299 8.20 13.33 32.33
CA MET A 299 6.87 12.79 31.95
C MET A 299 6.72 11.27 32.21
N MET A 300 7.27 10.79 33.34
CA MET A 300 7.15 9.37 33.72
C MET A 300 5.81 9.03 34.36
N LYS A 301 5.19 9.98 35.08
CA LYS A 301 3.88 9.82 35.74
C LYS A 301 2.69 10.17 34.84
N GLY A 302 2.92 10.31 33.53
CA GLY A 302 1.90 10.77 32.58
C GLY A 302 1.82 12.30 32.47
N TYR A 303 0.68 12.80 31.98
CA TYR A 303 0.40 14.22 31.70
C TYR A 303 -0.65 14.84 32.64
N ALA A 304 -0.92 14.22 33.80
CA ALA A 304 -1.81 14.75 34.84
C ALA A 304 -3.20 15.20 34.35
N GLY A 305 -3.78 14.48 33.38
CA GLY A 305 -5.10 14.77 32.81
C GLY A 305 -5.11 15.85 31.73
N HIS A 306 -3.93 16.27 31.24
CA HIS A 306 -3.84 17.30 30.19
C HIS A 306 -4.69 16.98 28.97
N ARG A 307 -5.36 18.00 28.43
CA ARG A 307 -6.27 17.88 27.29
C ARG A 307 -5.54 18.23 25.99
N PHE A 308 -5.29 17.23 25.15
CA PHE A 308 -4.70 17.41 23.83
C PHE A 308 -5.78 17.66 22.78
N LEU A 309 -5.55 18.67 21.92
CA LEU A 309 -6.40 18.94 20.77
C LEU A 309 -5.98 18.07 19.59
N VAL A 310 -6.90 17.24 19.10
CA VAL A 310 -6.67 16.26 18.06
C VAL A 310 -7.45 16.66 16.81
N ALA A 311 -6.76 17.07 15.76
CA ALA A 311 -7.37 17.28 14.45
C ALA A 311 -7.63 15.93 13.78
N ALA A 312 -8.89 15.63 13.45
CA ALA A 312 -9.30 14.36 12.86
C ALA A 312 -10.06 14.55 11.54
N ALA A 313 -9.67 13.82 10.50
CA ALA A 313 -10.41 13.74 9.25
C ALA A 313 -10.98 12.35 9.01
N ASN A 314 -12.16 12.29 8.38
CA ASN A 314 -12.84 11.06 8.04
C ASN A 314 -12.12 10.34 6.88
N GLN A 315 -11.35 9.30 7.21
CA GLN A 315 -10.62 8.42 6.30
C GLN A 315 -10.64 6.98 6.86
N PRO A 316 -11.67 6.18 6.53
CA PRO A 316 -11.76 4.80 6.99
C PRO A 316 -10.67 3.91 6.35
N PRO A 317 -10.12 2.89 7.05
CA PRO A 317 -10.48 2.42 8.40
C PRO A 317 -9.78 3.14 9.56
N TYR A 318 -8.86 4.08 9.26
CA TYR A 318 -8.02 4.73 10.27
C TYR A 318 -8.80 5.62 11.22
N VAL A 319 -9.67 6.45 10.65
CA VAL A 319 -10.54 7.38 11.38
C VAL A 319 -11.87 7.46 10.64
N PHE A 320 -12.97 7.15 11.33
CA PHE A 320 -14.30 7.31 10.77
C PHE A 320 -15.29 7.85 11.79
N ARG A 321 -16.24 8.61 11.26
CA ARG A 321 -17.31 9.24 12.03
C ARG A 321 -18.50 8.28 12.15
N ARG A 322 -18.94 7.99 13.38
CA ARG A 322 -20.20 7.29 13.68
C ARG A 322 -21.17 8.28 14.33
N ILE A 323 -22.41 8.32 13.85
CA ILE A 323 -23.47 9.09 14.50
C ILE A 323 -24.22 8.11 15.42
N LYS A 324 -24.14 8.32 16.74
CA LYS A 324 -24.95 7.56 17.69
C LYS A 324 -26.15 8.42 18.10
N THR A 325 -27.33 7.88 17.87
CA THR A 325 -28.58 8.37 18.46
C THR A 325 -28.79 7.59 19.75
N ASP A 326 -28.84 8.29 20.88
CA ASP A 326 -29.18 7.63 22.15
C ASP A 326 -30.62 7.08 22.04
N LEU A 327 -30.83 5.87 22.59
CA LEU A 327 -32.11 5.15 22.54
C LEU A 327 -33.28 5.98 23.11
N ASP A 328 -32.98 6.94 23.99
CA ASP A 328 -33.94 7.80 24.68
C ASP A 328 -34.28 9.10 23.90
N GLY A 329 -34.03 9.15 22.58
CA GLY A 329 -34.36 10.32 21.76
C GLY A 329 -33.45 11.53 21.97
N GLY A 330 -32.24 11.30 22.50
CA GLY A 330 -31.24 12.35 22.72
C GLY A 330 -30.65 12.90 21.40
N ASN A 331 -30.08 14.11 21.47
CA ASN A 331 -29.40 14.75 20.35
C ASN A 331 -28.35 13.81 19.73
N PRO A 332 -28.29 13.67 18.39
CA PRO A 332 -27.31 12.80 17.74
C PRO A 332 -25.90 13.26 18.09
N ARG A 333 -25.15 12.41 18.80
CA ARG A 333 -23.76 12.69 19.16
C ARG A 333 -22.84 12.09 18.11
N VAL A 334 -21.89 12.90 17.66
CA VAL A 334 -20.85 12.46 16.75
C VAL A 334 -19.78 11.74 17.57
N VAL A 335 -19.65 10.44 17.35
CA VAL A 335 -18.63 9.59 17.97
C VAL A 335 -17.58 9.26 16.92
N TRP A 336 -16.34 9.52 17.25
CA TRP A 336 -15.19 9.19 16.41
C TRP A 336 -14.66 7.82 16.81
N ASP A 337 -14.37 6.98 15.83
CA ASP A 337 -13.79 5.66 16.03
C ASP A 337 -12.86 5.31 14.86
N GLY A 338 -12.01 4.31 15.03
CA GLY A 338 -11.01 3.90 14.04
C GLY A 338 -9.72 3.43 14.68
N ILE A 339 -8.80 2.95 13.85
CA ILE A 339 -7.53 2.40 14.30
C ILE A 339 -6.73 3.45 15.08
N GLU A 340 -6.56 4.66 14.51
CA GLU A 340 -5.75 5.71 15.15
C GLU A 340 -6.37 6.22 16.45
N ILE A 341 -7.70 6.33 16.51
CA ILE A 341 -8.43 6.79 17.71
C ILE A 341 -8.32 5.78 18.84
N ARG A 342 -8.48 4.48 18.54
CA ARG A 342 -8.32 3.41 19.54
C ARG A 342 -6.90 3.37 20.07
N LEU A 343 -5.89 3.51 19.20
CA LEU A 343 -4.49 3.61 19.63
C LEU A 343 -4.24 4.85 20.51
N LEU A 344 -4.82 5.99 20.15
CA LEU A 344 -4.71 7.22 20.93
C LEU A 344 -5.36 7.09 22.31
N ASN A 345 -6.53 6.44 22.40
CA ASN A 345 -7.22 6.17 23.66
C ASN A 345 -6.39 5.24 24.57
N LEU A 346 -5.77 4.19 24.02
CA LEU A 346 -4.88 3.31 24.78
C LEU A 346 -3.65 4.07 25.32
N LEU A 347 -3.13 5.03 24.55
CA LEU A 347 -2.06 5.92 25.01
C LEU A 347 -2.56 6.89 26.09
N ALA A 348 -3.79 7.38 25.96
CA ALA A 348 -4.45 8.28 26.90
C ALA A 348 -4.62 7.63 28.26
N GLU A 349 -5.12 6.39 28.31
CA GLU A 349 -5.25 5.59 29.53
C GLU A 349 -3.89 5.34 30.18
N ARG A 350 -2.88 4.96 29.40
CA ARG A 350 -1.54 4.65 29.92
C ARG A 350 -0.82 5.89 30.47
N ASN A 351 -0.94 7.02 29.79
CA ASN A 351 -0.20 8.24 30.11
C ASN A 351 -1.06 9.29 30.82
N ASN A 352 -2.28 8.95 31.24
CA ASN A 352 -3.21 9.83 31.96
C ASN A 352 -3.37 11.21 31.30
N PHE A 353 -3.89 11.24 30.08
CA PHE A 353 -4.28 12.46 29.36
C PHE A 353 -5.69 12.32 28.77
N SER A 354 -6.31 13.44 28.42
CA SER A 354 -7.61 13.47 27.73
C SER A 354 -7.46 14.03 26.31
N ILE A 355 -8.39 13.68 25.44
CA ILE A 355 -8.38 14.09 24.03
C ILE A 355 -9.66 14.85 23.69
N GLU A 356 -9.51 15.90 22.89
CA GLU A 356 -10.63 16.64 22.31
C GLU A 356 -10.46 16.64 20.80
N ILE A 357 -11.44 16.10 20.09
CA ILE A 357 -11.37 15.93 18.63
C ILE A 357 -11.99 17.14 17.94
N VAL A 358 -11.24 17.72 17.01
CA VAL A 358 -11.65 18.89 16.21
C VAL A 358 -11.61 18.52 14.73
N GLU A 359 -12.67 18.83 14.00
CA GLU A 359 -12.71 18.67 12.54
C GLU A 359 -11.92 19.80 11.85
N PRO A 360 -11.13 19.49 10.79
CA PRO A 360 -10.42 20.50 10.04
C PRO A 360 -11.38 21.40 9.26
N ARG A 361 -11.05 22.69 9.11
CA ARG A 361 -11.94 23.67 8.45
C ARG A 361 -11.99 23.50 6.93
N GLU A 362 -10.87 23.12 6.34
CA GLU A 362 -10.68 23.08 4.88
C GLU A 362 -10.74 21.65 4.33
N LEU A 363 -11.94 21.04 4.38
CA LEU A 363 -12.18 19.68 3.90
C LEU A 363 -11.88 19.49 2.39
N TYR A 364 -11.85 20.56 1.61
CA TYR A 364 -11.61 20.49 0.17
C TYR A 364 -10.17 20.08 -0.20
N LEU A 365 -9.20 20.20 0.71
CA LEU A 365 -7.80 19.81 0.48
C LEU A 365 -7.57 18.29 0.49
N GLY A 366 -8.59 17.51 0.88
CA GLY A 366 -8.45 16.08 1.16
C GLY A 366 -8.12 15.83 2.64
N PRO A 367 -8.42 14.62 3.17
CA PRO A 367 -8.42 14.37 4.60
C PRO A 367 -7.04 14.54 5.25
N GLY A 368 -5.98 14.00 4.65
CA GLY A 368 -4.63 14.09 5.20
C GLY A 368 -4.04 15.51 5.16
N ASP A 369 -4.25 16.25 4.07
CA ASP A 369 -3.70 17.59 3.91
C ASP A 369 -4.47 18.63 4.72
N ALA A 370 -5.79 18.46 4.88
CA ALA A 370 -6.61 19.29 5.75
C ALA A 370 -6.12 19.24 7.20
N VAL A 371 -5.85 18.03 7.72
CA VAL A 371 -5.34 17.83 9.08
C VAL A 371 -3.89 18.33 9.23
N THR A 372 -3.04 18.08 8.22
CA THR A 372 -1.66 18.59 8.19
C THR A 372 -1.64 20.12 8.32
N LYS A 373 -2.55 20.82 7.62
CA LYS A 373 -2.66 22.29 7.67
C LYS A 373 -3.01 22.81 9.07
N GLU A 374 -3.92 22.14 9.78
CA GLU A 374 -4.31 22.57 11.15
C GLU A 374 -3.14 22.44 12.15
N ILE A 375 -2.28 21.43 11.99
CA ILE A 375 -1.04 21.31 12.78
C ILE A 375 -0.04 22.41 12.45
N ILE A 376 0.21 22.67 11.16
CA ILE A 376 1.18 23.69 10.73
C ILE A 376 0.75 25.07 11.25
N MET A 377 -0.56 25.33 11.28
CA MET A 377 -1.13 26.56 11.85
C MET A 377 -1.13 26.62 13.39
N GLY A 378 -0.73 25.54 14.08
CA GLY A 378 -0.70 25.46 15.53
C GLY A 378 -2.08 25.45 16.19
N ARG A 379 -3.13 25.00 15.47
CA ARG A 379 -4.51 24.94 15.97
C ARG A 379 -4.85 23.60 16.63
N ALA A 380 -4.03 22.57 16.38
CA ALA A 380 -4.14 21.25 16.98
C ALA A 380 -2.76 20.74 17.40
N ASP A 381 -2.73 19.88 18.41
CA ASP A 381 -1.53 19.26 18.97
C ASP A 381 -1.21 17.92 18.32
N ILE A 382 -2.23 17.20 17.84
CA ILE A 382 -2.10 15.87 17.23
C ILE A 382 -2.97 15.80 15.97
N ALA A 383 -2.48 15.14 14.94
CA ALA A 383 -3.15 14.95 13.66
C ALA A 383 -3.39 13.46 13.44
N ILE A 384 -4.64 13.13 13.17
CA ILE A 384 -5.06 11.78 12.78
C ILE A 384 -5.98 11.87 11.55
N GLY A 385 -5.91 10.86 10.70
CA GLY A 385 -6.61 10.85 9.42
C GLY A 385 -6.00 9.90 8.40
N GLY A 386 -5.24 8.88 8.86
CA GLY A 386 -4.58 7.93 7.97
C GLY A 386 -3.53 8.58 7.07
N MET A 387 -2.67 9.43 7.64
CA MET A 387 -1.70 10.17 6.84
C MET A 387 -0.49 9.32 6.45
N TYR A 388 -0.19 9.29 5.15
CA TYR A 388 1.04 8.68 4.65
C TYR A 388 2.29 9.48 5.03
N LEU A 389 3.33 8.76 5.41
CA LEU A 389 4.68 9.28 5.65
C LEU A 389 5.30 9.72 4.32
N THR A 390 5.46 11.02 4.13
CA THR A 390 6.05 11.60 2.91
C THR A 390 7.11 12.64 3.24
N ASN A 391 8.09 12.81 2.35
CA ASN A 391 9.18 13.77 2.54
C ASN A 391 8.69 15.21 2.71
N LYS A 392 7.58 15.59 2.06
CA LYS A 392 6.96 16.91 2.21
C LYS A 392 6.44 17.08 3.64
N ARG A 393 5.69 16.10 4.14
CA ARG A 393 5.10 16.15 5.50
C ARG A 393 6.16 16.11 6.60
N ILE A 394 7.22 15.30 6.46
CA ILE A 394 8.32 15.24 7.44
C ILE A 394 9.05 16.59 7.58
N ARG A 395 9.11 17.39 6.50
CA ARG A 395 9.73 18.72 6.55
C ARG A 395 8.85 19.74 7.28
N ASP A 396 7.54 19.64 7.09
CA ASP A 396 6.58 20.62 7.61
C ASP A 396 6.10 20.28 9.04
N MET A 397 6.12 19.01 9.42
CA MET A 397 5.65 18.51 10.72
C MET A 397 6.41 17.25 11.19
N ASP A 398 6.40 16.99 12.49
CA ASP A 398 6.98 15.77 13.05
C ASP A 398 5.98 14.62 12.88
N MET A 399 6.41 13.53 12.25
CA MET A 399 5.56 12.35 12.10
C MET A 399 5.92 11.27 13.12
N ALA A 400 4.90 10.60 13.64
CA ALA A 400 5.08 9.51 14.57
C ALA A 400 5.67 8.26 13.90
N PHE A 401 6.11 7.30 14.70
CA PHE A 401 6.39 5.94 14.23
C PHE A 401 5.17 5.36 13.50
N SER A 402 5.40 4.79 12.31
CA SER A 402 4.34 4.21 11.48
C SER A 402 3.66 3.06 12.21
N HIS A 403 2.37 3.20 12.48
CA HIS A 403 1.63 2.17 13.21
C HIS A 403 1.12 1.07 12.26
N SER A 404 0.76 1.43 11.04
CA SER A 404 0.27 0.50 10.03
C SER A 404 0.93 0.78 8.68
N GLN A 405 0.81 -0.18 7.77
CA GLN A 405 1.27 -0.07 6.39
C GLN A 405 0.06 -0.15 5.47
N ASP A 406 0.04 0.70 4.46
CA ASP A 406 -0.98 0.74 3.41
C ASP A 406 -0.29 0.76 2.04
N CYS A 407 -1.04 0.52 0.98
CA CYS A 407 -0.51 0.57 -0.37
C CYS A 407 -1.57 0.90 -1.41
N ALA A 408 -1.12 1.21 -2.62
CA ALA A 408 -2.02 1.32 -3.75
C ALA A 408 -2.47 -0.07 -4.17
N SER A 409 -3.79 -0.23 -4.28
CA SER A 409 -4.41 -1.38 -4.94
C SER A 409 -5.56 -0.89 -5.80
N PHE A 410 -6.09 -1.77 -6.64
CA PHE A 410 -7.26 -1.45 -7.45
C PHE A 410 -8.38 -2.46 -7.22
N VAL A 411 -9.61 -1.98 -7.40
CA VAL A 411 -10.83 -2.77 -7.33
C VAL A 411 -11.41 -2.93 -8.73
N THR A 412 -11.66 -4.18 -9.10
CA THR A 412 -12.33 -4.57 -10.33
C THR A 412 -13.61 -5.36 -10.01
N LEU A 413 -14.45 -5.53 -11.01
CA LEU A 413 -15.52 -6.52 -10.93
C LEU A 413 -14.90 -7.92 -10.83
N MET A 414 -15.38 -8.71 -9.89
CA MET A 414 -14.94 -10.09 -9.76
C MET A 414 -15.37 -10.89 -10.99
N SER A 415 -14.45 -11.69 -11.51
CA SER A 415 -14.74 -12.61 -12.60
C SER A 415 -15.81 -13.61 -12.15
N THR A 416 -16.98 -13.57 -12.77
CA THR A 416 -18.03 -14.57 -12.51
C THR A 416 -17.56 -15.93 -13.04
N ALA A 417 -17.93 -17.02 -12.34
CA ALA A 417 -17.69 -18.37 -12.83
C ALA A 417 -18.20 -18.51 -14.27
N LEU A 418 -17.48 -19.28 -15.09
CA LEU A 418 -17.89 -19.49 -16.48
C LEU A 418 -19.33 -20.01 -16.52
N PRO A 419 -20.14 -19.60 -17.51
CA PRO A 419 -21.52 -20.04 -17.63
C PRO A 419 -21.62 -21.56 -17.61
N ARG A 420 -22.44 -22.10 -16.71
CA ARG A 420 -22.56 -23.54 -16.45
C ARG A 420 -23.00 -24.34 -17.69
N TYR A 421 -23.74 -23.73 -18.62
CA TYR A 421 -24.08 -24.38 -19.89
C TYR A 421 -22.86 -24.72 -20.75
N ARG A 422 -21.73 -23.98 -20.61
CA ARG A 422 -20.48 -24.25 -21.33
C ARG A 422 -19.72 -25.43 -20.72
N ALA A 423 -20.08 -25.89 -19.52
CA ALA A 423 -19.38 -26.96 -18.81
C ALA A 423 -19.35 -28.29 -19.59
N ILE A 424 -20.27 -28.52 -20.52
CA ILE A 424 -20.31 -29.75 -21.34
C ILE A 424 -19.14 -29.82 -22.33
N LEU A 425 -18.72 -28.69 -22.88
CA LEU A 425 -17.59 -28.61 -23.80
C LEU A 425 -16.25 -28.45 -23.08
N GLY A 426 -16.28 -28.16 -21.77
CA GLY A 426 -15.12 -27.90 -20.92
C GLY A 426 -14.13 -29.07 -20.72
N PRO A 427 -14.59 -30.33 -20.54
CA PRO A 427 -13.73 -31.49 -20.25
C PRO A 427 -12.56 -31.70 -21.21
N PHE A 428 -12.76 -31.40 -22.50
CA PHE A 428 -11.76 -31.60 -23.53
C PHE A 428 -11.41 -30.27 -24.20
N HIS A 429 -10.12 -30.07 -24.46
CA HIS A 429 -9.68 -28.95 -25.27
C HIS A 429 -10.26 -29.07 -26.69
N TRP A 430 -10.51 -27.94 -27.35
CA TRP A 430 -11.01 -27.90 -28.73
C TRP A 430 -10.27 -28.84 -29.71
N HIS A 431 -8.94 -28.95 -29.63
CA HIS A 431 -8.15 -29.87 -30.45
C HIS A 431 -8.55 -31.35 -30.28
N VAL A 432 -8.88 -31.76 -29.06
CA VAL A 432 -9.32 -33.13 -28.75
C VAL A 432 -10.72 -33.37 -29.31
N TRP A 433 -11.64 -32.40 -29.20
CA TRP A 433 -12.96 -32.49 -29.84
C TRP A 433 -12.83 -32.70 -31.35
N VAL A 434 -11.99 -31.92 -32.01
CA VAL A 434 -11.73 -32.06 -33.46
C VAL A 434 -11.13 -33.43 -33.77
N ALA A 435 -10.13 -33.88 -33.02
CA ALA A 435 -9.54 -35.21 -33.21
C ALA A 435 -10.55 -36.35 -33.00
N LEU A 436 -11.42 -36.26 -31.99
CA LEU A 436 -12.50 -37.21 -31.75
C LEU A 436 -13.49 -37.26 -32.92
N THR A 437 -13.90 -36.11 -33.46
CA THR A 437 -14.79 -36.09 -34.64
C THR A 437 -14.13 -36.72 -35.86
N PHE A 438 -12.84 -36.46 -36.09
CA PHE A 438 -12.09 -37.03 -37.21
C PHE A 438 -11.93 -38.55 -37.07
N THR A 439 -11.53 -39.03 -35.88
CA THR A 439 -11.40 -40.47 -35.60
C THR A 439 -12.73 -41.20 -35.74
N TYR A 440 -13.84 -40.58 -35.33
CA TYR A 440 -15.19 -41.14 -35.50
C TYR A 440 -15.60 -41.27 -36.96
N LEU A 441 -15.45 -40.20 -37.75
CA LEU A 441 -15.80 -40.22 -39.18
C LEU A 441 -14.91 -41.19 -39.97
N ILE A 442 -13.63 -41.29 -39.60
CA ILE A 442 -12.66 -42.12 -40.32
C ILE A 442 -12.69 -43.57 -39.89
N ALA A 443 -13.12 -43.90 -38.67
CA ALA A 443 -13.21 -45.28 -38.19
C ALA A 443 -13.97 -46.21 -39.15
N ILE A 444 -14.91 -45.67 -39.93
CA ILE A 444 -15.68 -46.41 -40.92
C ILE A 444 -14.77 -46.99 -42.03
N PHE A 445 -13.74 -46.26 -42.48
CA PHE A 445 -12.91 -46.68 -43.62
C PHE A 445 -11.99 -47.88 -43.31
N PRO A 446 -11.17 -47.88 -42.23
CA PRO A 446 -10.34 -49.03 -41.89
C PRO A 446 -11.16 -50.27 -41.54
N LEU A 447 -12.31 -50.09 -40.87
CA LEU A 447 -13.20 -51.20 -40.51
C LEU A 447 -13.86 -51.81 -41.76
N ALA A 448 -14.33 -50.99 -42.69
CA ALA A 448 -14.89 -51.48 -43.96
C ALA A 448 -13.83 -52.13 -44.86
N PHE A 449 -12.62 -51.57 -44.87
CA PHE A 449 -11.48 -52.15 -45.58
C PHE A 449 -11.07 -53.50 -44.98
N SER A 450 -11.07 -53.64 -43.66
CA SER A 450 -10.78 -54.92 -42.98
C SER A 450 -11.81 -56.01 -43.30
N ASP A 451 -13.09 -55.66 -43.37
CA ASP A 451 -14.17 -56.63 -43.57
C ASP A 451 -14.27 -57.11 -45.02
N LYS A 452 -14.10 -56.24 -46.03
CA LYS A 452 -14.30 -56.59 -47.46
C LYS A 452 -13.08 -56.39 -48.36
N HIS A 453 -11.94 -55.94 -47.84
CA HIS A 453 -10.70 -55.60 -48.58
C HIS A 453 -10.88 -54.61 -49.76
N THR A 454 -12.07 -54.02 -49.89
CA THR A 454 -12.45 -53.13 -51.00
C THR A 454 -13.39 -52.05 -50.48
N LEU A 455 -13.18 -50.79 -50.89
CA LEU A 455 -14.02 -49.65 -50.50
C LEU A 455 -15.17 -49.40 -51.49
N ARG A 456 -15.22 -50.13 -52.62
CA ARG A 456 -16.21 -49.94 -53.70
C ARG A 456 -17.65 -50.17 -53.24
N HIS A 457 -17.84 -51.00 -52.22
CA HIS A 457 -19.16 -51.30 -51.66
C HIS A 457 -19.75 -50.10 -50.88
N LEU A 458 -18.94 -49.25 -50.25
CA LEU A 458 -19.45 -48.05 -49.55
C LEU A 458 -20.01 -47.01 -50.51
N VAL A 459 -19.46 -46.93 -51.73
CA VAL A 459 -19.88 -45.92 -52.73
C VAL A 459 -21.17 -46.36 -53.45
N HIS A 460 -21.41 -47.66 -53.61
CA HIS A 460 -22.53 -48.17 -54.39
C HIS A 460 -23.79 -48.47 -53.56
N ASN A 461 -23.66 -48.64 -52.23
CA ASN A 461 -24.78 -49.02 -51.36
C ASN A 461 -24.87 -48.10 -50.13
N SER A 462 -25.62 -47.00 -50.28
CA SER A 462 -25.81 -45.98 -49.23
C SER A 462 -26.43 -46.54 -47.93
N GLY A 463 -27.31 -47.54 -48.04
CA GLY A 463 -27.93 -48.17 -46.88
C GLY A 463 -26.95 -48.99 -46.03
N GLU A 464 -25.81 -49.42 -46.57
CA GLU A 464 -24.79 -50.08 -45.75
C GLU A 464 -23.96 -49.05 -44.96
N VAL A 465 -23.64 -47.90 -45.55
CA VAL A 465 -22.92 -46.80 -44.89
C VAL A 465 -23.73 -46.26 -43.70
N GLU A 466 -25.05 -46.13 -43.87
CA GLU A 466 -25.96 -45.73 -42.78
C GLU A 466 -25.94 -46.74 -41.63
N ASN A 467 -26.08 -48.03 -41.93
CA ASN A 467 -26.02 -49.10 -40.93
C ASN A 467 -24.66 -49.17 -40.20
N MET A 468 -23.56 -48.88 -40.92
CA MET A 468 -22.21 -48.83 -40.36
C MET A 468 -22.02 -47.59 -39.47
N PHE A 469 -22.52 -46.42 -39.90
CA PHE A 469 -22.48 -45.19 -39.13
C PHE A 469 -23.19 -45.37 -37.77
N TRP A 470 -24.39 -45.95 -37.77
CA TRP A 470 -25.13 -46.24 -36.53
C TRP A 470 -24.44 -47.25 -35.63
N TYR A 471 -23.72 -48.22 -36.18
CA TYR A 471 -22.93 -49.17 -35.39
C TYR A 471 -21.72 -48.50 -34.73
N VAL A 472 -20.97 -47.67 -35.46
CA VAL A 472 -19.85 -46.89 -34.91
C VAL A 472 -20.36 -45.87 -33.89
N PHE A 473 -21.52 -45.26 -34.13
CA PHE A 473 -22.19 -44.36 -33.19
C PHE A 473 -22.61 -45.07 -31.89
N GLY A 474 -23.25 -46.23 -32.01
CA GLY A 474 -23.69 -47.03 -30.85
C GLY A 474 -22.52 -47.54 -30.01
N THR A 475 -21.44 -47.99 -30.65
CA THR A 475 -20.22 -48.40 -29.94
C THR A 475 -19.51 -47.22 -29.27
N PHE A 476 -19.45 -46.05 -29.91
CA PHE A 476 -18.91 -44.82 -29.31
C PHE A 476 -19.67 -44.33 -28.07
N THR A 477 -21.00 -44.40 -28.11
CA THR A 477 -21.88 -43.96 -27.01
C THR A 477 -22.08 -45.03 -25.92
N ASN A 478 -21.40 -46.17 -26.01
CA ASN A 478 -21.65 -47.38 -25.20
C ASN A 478 -23.12 -47.84 -25.23
N CYS A 479 -23.87 -47.45 -26.26
CA CYS A 479 -25.27 -47.77 -26.46
C CYS A 479 -25.39 -48.80 -27.59
N PHE A 480 -25.37 -50.09 -27.25
CA PHE A 480 -25.37 -51.21 -28.21
C PHE A 480 -26.75 -51.47 -28.85
N THR A 481 -27.48 -50.43 -29.23
CA THR A 481 -28.89 -50.52 -29.62
C THR A 481 -29.10 -51.06 -31.05
N PHE A 482 -28.07 -51.11 -31.90
CA PHE A 482 -28.24 -51.44 -33.32
C PHE A 482 -27.56 -52.75 -33.73
N VAL A 483 -28.38 -53.74 -34.12
CA VAL A 483 -27.95 -54.99 -34.77
C VAL A 483 -28.54 -55.05 -36.18
N GLY A 484 -27.87 -54.41 -37.14
CA GLY A 484 -28.27 -54.44 -38.55
C GLY A 484 -27.90 -55.75 -39.25
N LYS A 485 -28.62 -56.11 -40.34
CA LYS A 485 -28.36 -57.31 -41.15
C LYS A 485 -26.97 -57.32 -41.80
N ASN A 486 -26.40 -56.12 -42.06
CA ASN A 486 -25.04 -55.90 -42.60
C ASN A 486 -24.13 -55.11 -41.62
N SER A 487 -24.40 -55.17 -40.31
CA SER A 487 -23.56 -54.54 -39.30
C SER A 487 -22.37 -55.45 -38.94
N TRP A 488 -21.21 -54.85 -38.62
CA TRP A 488 -20.00 -55.58 -38.20
C TRP A 488 -20.17 -56.41 -36.91
N SER A 489 -21.27 -56.24 -36.19
CA SER A 489 -21.68 -57.14 -35.10
C SER A 489 -21.75 -58.62 -35.50
N LYS A 490 -21.96 -58.93 -36.80
CA LYS A 490 -22.07 -60.31 -37.32
C LYS A 490 -20.87 -60.77 -38.16
N THR A 491 -19.76 -60.01 -38.21
CA THR A 491 -18.60 -60.42 -39.02
C THR A 491 -17.98 -61.72 -38.50
N THR A 492 -17.57 -62.59 -39.41
CA THR A 492 -16.89 -63.87 -39.12
C THR A 492 -15.36 -63.72 -39.12
N LYS A 493 -14.83 -62.57 -39.54
CA LYS A 493 -13.38 -62.32 -39.65
C LYS A 493 -12.75 -61.92 -38.31
N VAL A 494 -11.67 -62.60 -37.94
CA VAL A 494 -10.93 -62.34 -36.68
C VAL A 494 -10.26 -60.96 -36.68
N THR A 495 -9.70 -60.53 -37.82
CA THR A 495 -9.02 -59.23 -37.97
C THR A 495 -9.95 -58.04 -37.74
N THR A 496 -11.17 -58.12 -38.29
CA THR A 496 -12.20 -57.09 -38.11
C THR A 496 -12.69 -57.04 -36.66
N ARG A 497 -12.89 -58.20 -36.02
CA ARG A 497 -13.22 -58.28 -34.58
C ARG A 497 -12.14 -57.68 -33.68
N LEU A 498 -10.87 -57.87 -34.01
CA LEU A 498 -9.75 -57.29 -33.25
C LEU A 498 -9.74 -55.75 -33.35
N LEU A 499 -9.95 -55.19 -34.56
CA LEU A 499 -10.03 -53.74 -34.76
C LEU A 499 -11.25 -53.13 -34.05
N ILE A 500 -12.40 -53.82 -34.07
CA ILE A 500 -13.58 -53.41 -33.31
C ILE A 500 -13.30 -53.47 -31.80
N GLY A 501 -12.57 -54.48 -31.33
CA GLY A 501 -12.16 -54.59 -29.93
C GLY A 501 -11.27 -53.42 -29.49
N TRP A 502 -10.28 -53.05 -30.30
CA TRP A 502 -9.44 -51.88 -30.03
C TRP A 502 -10.20 -50.56 -30.08
N TYR A 503 -11.09 -50.39 -31.07
CA TYR A 503 -11.97 -49.23 -31.15
C TYR A 503 -12.87 -49.16 -29.90
N TRP A 504 -13.40 -50.29 -29.46
CA TRP A 504 -14.25 -50.36 -28.29
C TRP A 504 -13.51 -49.99 -26.99
N ILE A 505 -12.29 -50.51 -26.79
CA ILE A 505 -11.43 -50.11 -25.65
C ILE A 505 -11.17 -48.59 -25.70
N PHE A 506 -10.86 -48.04 -26.87
CA PHE A 506 -10.68 -46.60 -27.06
C PHE A 506 -11.93 -45.82 -26.65
N THR A 507 -13.13 -46.25 -27.08
CA THR A 507 -14.38 -45.58 -26.71
C THR A 507 -14.66 -45.63 -25.21
N ILE A 508 -14.38 -46.75 -24.54
CA ILE A 508 -14.52 -46.87 -23.08
C ILE A 508 -13.57 -45.91 -22.36
N ILE A 509 -12.32 -45.81 -22.80
CA ILE A 509 -11.33 -44.91 -22.18
C ILE A 509 -11.79 -43.45 -22.32
N ILE A 510 -12.15 -43.02 -23.54
CA ILE A 510 -12.57 -41.63 -23.79
C ILE A 510 -13.84 -41.29 -23.03
N THR A 511 -14.85 -42.17 -23.02
CA THR A 511 -16.10 -41.94 -22.29
C THR A 511 -15.86 -41.90 -20.79
N SER A 512 -15.02 -42.78 -20.24
CA SER A 512 -14.61 -42.75 -18.83
C SER A 512 -13.90 -41.43 -18.47
N CYS A 513 -12.91 -41.00 -19.26
CA CYS A 513 -12.22 -39.73 -19.05
C CYS A 513 -13.16 -38.52 -19.12
N TYR A 514 -14.12 -38.54 -20.05
CA TYR A 514 -15.14 -37.51 -20.15
C TYR A 514 -16.05 -37.50 -18.92
N THR A 515 -16.51 -38.67 -18.45
CA THR A 515 -17.36 -38.77 -17.25
C THR A 515 -16.65 -38.26 -15.99
N GLY A 516 -15.38 -38.61 -15.78
CA GLY A 516 -14.63 -38.08 -14.62
C GLY A 516 -14.44 -36.57 -14.70
N SER A 517 -14.11 -36.06 -15.89
CA SER A 517 -13.84 -34.63 -16.09
C SER A 517 -15.09 -33.78 -15.99
N ILE A 518 -16.24 -34.21 -16.55
CA ILE A 518 -17.50 -33.46 -16.44
C ILE A 518 -18.00 -33.41 -14.99
N ILE A 519 -17.83 -34.49 -14.22
CA ILE A 519 -18.15 -34.50 -12.77
C ILE A 519 -17.31 -33.44 -12.04
N ALA A 520 -16.02 -33.32 -12.35
CA ALA A 520 -15.15 -32.30 -11.77
C ALA A 520 -15.57 -30.88 -12.16
N PHE A 521 -15.88 -30.63 -13.45
CA PHE A 521 -16.31 -29.30 -13.93
C PHE A 521 -17.67 -28.84 -13.36
N VAL A 522 -18.58 -29.78 -13.06
CA VAL A 522 -19.89 -29.47 -12.47
C VAL A 522 -19.79 -29.23 -10.96
N THR A 523 -18.91 -29.95 -10.28
CA THR A 523 -18.71 -29.82 -8.83
C THR A 523 -17.84 -28.62 -8.46
N LEU A 524 -16.82 -28.30 -9.27
CA LEU A 524 -15.90 -27.18 -9.04
C LEU A 524 -16.13 -26.08 -10.09
N PRO A 525 -16.69 -24.92 -9.70
CA PRO A 525 -16.83 -23.80 -10.61
C PRO A 525 -15.44 -23.28 -11.00
N VAL A 526 -15.19 -23.19 -12.31
CA VAL A 526 -13.98 -22.58 -12.84
C VAL A 526 -14.18 -21.06 -12.94
N PHE A 527 -13.30 -20.32 -12.28
CA PHE A 527 -13.25 -18.87 -12.35
C PHE A 527 -12.17 -18.43 -13.36
N PRO A 528 -12.44 -17.42 -14.20
CA PRO A 528 -11.39 -16.78 -14.99
C PRO A 528 -10.35 -16.14 -14.07
N GLU A 529 -9.10 -16.07 -14.53
CA GLU A 529 -8.06 -15.31 -13.84
C GLU A 529 -8.51 -13.84 -13.69
N THR A 530 -8.37 -13.33 -12.48
CA THR A 530 -8.64 -11.92 -12.15
C THR A 530 -7.40 -11.09 -12.41
N VAL A 531 -7.59 -9.83 -12.80
CA VAL A 531 -6.48 -8.88 -12.96
C VAL A 531 -5.94 -8.54 -11.58
N ASP A 532 -4.70 -8.93 -11.34
CA ASP A 532 -4.02 -8.72 -10.06
C ASP A 532 -2.82 -7.81 -10.19
N THR A 533 -2.16 -7.80 -11.36
CA THR A 533 -0.95 -7.00 -11.57
C THR A 533 -1.19 -5.70 -12.33
N VAL A 534 -0.31 -4.71 -12.12
CA VAL A 534 -0.35 -3.45 -12.87
C VAL A 534 -0.10 -3.69 -14.38
N ASP A 535 0.71 -4.69 -14.73
CA ASP A 535 0.98 -5.04 -16.13
C ASP A 535 -0.25 -5.66 -16.83
N GLU A 536 -0.98 -6.53 -16.14
CA GLU A 536 -2.27 -7.07 -16.60
C GLU A 536 -3.31 -5.95 -16.76
N LEU A 537 -3.34 -5.00 -15.83
CA LEU A 537 -4.23 -3.85 -15.91
C LEU A 537 -3.92 -2.96 -17.13
N LEU A 538 -2.64 -2.75 -17.42
CA LEU A 538 -2.18 -1.92 -18.54
C LEU A 538 -2.36 -2.59 -19.91
N SER A 539 -2.21 -3.91 -19.97
CA SER A 539 -2.41 -4.73 -21.16
C SER A 539 -3.90 -4.97 -21.44
N GLY A 540 -4.73 -5.02 -20.41
CA GLY A 540 -6.17 -5.03 -20.54
C GLY A 540 -6.75 -3.69 -21.02
N PHE A 541 -7.93 -3.74 -21.64
CA PHE A 541 -8.68 -2.56 -22.09
C PHE A 541 -9.46 -1.92 -20.93
N TYR A 542 -8.84 -1.80 -19.75
CA TYR A 542 -9.45 -1.21 -18.56
C TYR A 542 -9.37 0.32 -18.58
N ARG A 543 -10.46 0.97 -18.19
CA ARG A 543 -10.41 2.38 -17.76
C ARG A 543 -10.05 2.43 -16.29
N VAL A 544 -9.04 3.22 -15.95
CA VAL A 544 -8.53 3.30 -14.58
C VAL A 544 -8.94 4.63 -13.98
N GLY A 545 -9.66 4.62 -12.86
CA GLY A 545 -10.01 5.83 -12.13
C GLY A 545 -9.31 5.91 -10.77
N THR A 546 -8.91 7.10 -10.34
CA THR A 546 -8.40 7.35 -8.97
C THR A 546 -9.06 8.58 -8.34
N LEU A 547 -8.80 8.82 -7.07
CA LEU A 547 -9.34 9.98 -6.35
C LEU A 547 -8.55 11.25 -6.72
N ASP A 548 -9.24 12.35 -7.06
CA ASP A 548 -8.68 13.67 -7.38
C ASP A 548 -7.91 14.33 -6.21
N ARG A 549 -8.06 13.83 -4.98
CA ARG A 549 -7.49 14.44 -3.76
C ARG A 549 -7.06 13.40 -2.73
N GLY A 550 -6.50 12.30 -3.20
CA GLY A 550 -6.08 11.16 -2.37
C GLY A 550 -4.59 11.11 -2.04
N GLY A 551 -3.79 12.05 -2.54
CA GLY A 551 -2.33 12.02 -2.46
C GLY A 551 -1.66 11.12 -3.49
N TRP A 552 -2.36 10.08 -3.98
CA TRP A 552 -1.86 9.14 -4.99
C TRP A 552 -1.41 9.82 -6.28
N GLU A 553 -2.12 10.84 -6.77
CA GLU A 553 -1.76 11.60 -7.97
C GLU A 553 -0.36 12.25 -7.87
N THR A 554 -0.06 12.88 -6.72
CA THR A 554 1.21 13.58 -6.51
C THR A 554 2.36 12.61 -6.41
N TRP A 555 2.09 11.42 -5.86
CA TRP A 555 3.07 10.35 -5.79
C TRP A 555 3.32 9.74 -7.17
N PHE A 556 2.26 9.40 -7.92
CA PHE A 556 2.39 8.86 -9.27
C PHE A 556 3.13 9.81 -10.21
N ALA A 557 2.88 11.12 -10.09
CA ALA A 557 3.57 12.13 -10.88
C ALA A 557 5.08 12.22 -10.58
N ASN A 558 5.50 11.87 -9.36
CA ASN A 558 6.90 11.87 -8.94
C ASN A 558 7.56 10.47 -9.03
N SER A 559 6.84 9.47 -9.55
CA SER A 559 7.35 8.11 -9.60
C SER A 559 8.35 7.91 -10.75
N SER A 560 9.48 7.26 -10.47
CA SER A 560 10.49 6.91 -11.48
C SER A 560 10.16 5.60 -12.22
N ASP A 561 9.19 4.83 -11.72
CA ASP A 561 8.88 3.50 -12.25
C ASP A 561 8.15 3.57 -13.61
N PRO A 562 8.62 2.84 -14.66
CA PRO A 562 8.01 2.88 -15.97
C PRO A 562 6.56 2.37 -16.03
N LYS A 563 6.17 1.39 -15.19
CA LYS A 563 4.79 0.86 -15.18
C LYS A 563 3.83 1.92 -14.66
N THR A 564 4.19 2.51 -13.53
CA THR A 564 3.44 3.60 -12.90
C THR A 564 3.33 4.83 -13.80
N ASN A 565 4.40 5.20 -14.50
CA ASN A 565 4.40 6.29 -15.48
C ASN A 565 3.52 6.03 -16.72
N LYS A 566 3.29 4.76 -17.09
CA LYS A 566 2.30 4.41 -18.12
C LYS A 566 0.88 4.46 -17.56
N LEU A 567 0.69 4.04 -16.32
CA LEU A 567 -0.59 4.04 -15.63
C LEU A 567 -1.14 5.46 -15.49
N ILE A 568 -0.33 6.42 -15.01
CA ILE A 568 -0.77 7.81 -14.81
C ILE A 568 -1.32 8.48 -16.08
N LYS A 569 -0.80 8.12 -17.25
CA LYS A 569 -1.27 8.66 -18.54
C LYS A 569 -2.69 8.19 -18.90
N LYS A 570 -3.17 7.09 -18.30
CA LYS A 570 -4.49 6.48 -18.53
C LYS A 570 -5.46 6.69 -17.37
N ILE A 571 -5.06 7.39 -16.30
CA ILE A 571 -5.89 7.59 -15.11
C ILE A 571 -6.92 8.70 -15.32
N GLU A 572 -8.17 8.42 -14.93
CA GLU A 572 -9.26 9.38 -14.80
C GLU A 572 -9.47 9.77 -13.33
N PHE A 573 -9.74 11.04 -13.04
CA PHE A 573 -9.96 11.50 -11.66
C PHE A 573 -11.45 11.48 -11.28
N VAL A 574 -11.73 10.98 -10.08
CA VAL A 574 -13.06 10.82 -9.52
C VAL A 574 -13.14 11.60 -8.20
N PRO A 575 -14.26 12.30 -7.90
CA PRO A 575 -14.35 13.14 -6.72
C PRO A 575 -14.46 12.36 -5.40
N ASN A 576 -15.10 11.19 -5.40
CA ASN A 576 -15.39 10.40 -4.20
C ASN A 576 -15.13 8.91 -4.43
N VAL A 577 -14.69 8.21 -3.38
CA VAL A 577 -14.45 6.75 -3.42
C VAL A 577 -15.72 5.99 -3.78
N GLU A 578 -16.86 6.39 -3.23
CA GLU A 578 -18.18 5.79 -3.55
C GLU A 578 -18.53 5.91 -5.04
N ALA A 579 -18.21 7.06 -5.66
CA ALA A 579 -18.42 7.25 -7.09
C ALA A 579 -17.49 6.35 -7.92
N GLY A 580 -16.24 6.15 -7.46
CA GLY A 580 -15.29 5.23 -8.08
C GLY A 580 -15.79 3.78 -8.10
N ILE A 581 -16.25 3.30 -6.94
CA ILE A 581 -16.81 1.94 -6.80
C ILE A 581 -18.12 1.80 -7.59
N ARG A 582 -18.96 2.85 -7.61
CA ARG A 582 -20.18 2.86 -8.42
C ARG A 582 -19.88 2.76 -9.93
N ASN A 583 -18.80 3.38 -10.41
CA ASN A 583 -18.36 3.25 -11.79
C ASN A 583 -17.86 1.82 -12.07
N THR A 584 -17.09 1.23 -11.16
CA THR A 584 -16.65 -0.18 -11.25
C THR A 584 -17.84 -1.13 -11.35
N THR A 585 -18.85 -0.98 -10.48
CA THR A 585 -20.02 -1.87 -10.45
C THR A 585 -20.96 -1.71 -11.64
N LYS A 586 -21.05 -0.52 -12.23
CA LYS A 586 -21.92 -0.22 -13.39
C LYS A 586 -21.27 -0.50 -14.74
N ALA A 587 -19.95 -0.68 -14.79
CA ALA A 587 -19.23 -0.97 -16.01
C ALA A 587 -19.75 -2.29 -16.63
N PHE A 588 -20.29 -2.23 -17.85
CA PHE A 588 -20.76 -3.42 -18.59
C PHE A 588 -19.94 -3.67 -19.84
N PHE A 589 -19.83 -2.67 -20.71
CA PHE A 589 -19.15 -2.80 -22.00
C PHE A 589 -17.63 -2.59 -21.88
N TRP A 590 -17.23 -1.64 -21.03
CA TRP A 590 -15.84 -1.29 -20.81
C TRP A 590 -15.49 -1.64 -19.38
N PRO A 591 -14.52 -2.54 -19.15
CA PRO A 591 -14.14 -2.90 -17.80
C PRO A 591 -13.46 -1.69 -17.14
N TYR A 592 -13.80 -1.46 -15.88
CA TYR A 592 -13.35 -0.29 -15.11
C TYR A 592 -12.63 -0.77 -13.85
N ALA A 593 -11.50 -0.16 -13.55
CA ALA A 593 -10.71 -0.41 -12.34
C ALA A 593 -10.61 0.88 -11.53
N PHE A 594 -10.93 0.81 -10.24
CA PHE A 594 -10.78 1.96 -9.35
C PHE A 594 -9.55 1.76 -8.46
N LEU A 595 -8.59 2.68 -8.57
CA LEU A 595 -7.34 2.69 -7.82
C LEU A 595 -7.47 3.54 -6.56
N GLY A 596 -7.09 2.97 -5.42
CA GLY A 596 -7.05 3.67 -4.14
C GLY A 596 -6.20 2.96 -3.09
N SER A 597 -6.39 3.37 -1.84
CA SER A 597 -5.80 2.73 -0.66
C SER A 597 -6.36 1.33 -0.48
N ARG A 598 -5.50 0.33 -0.35
CA ARG A 598 -5.92 -1.05 -0.09
C ARG A 598 -6.76 -1.16 1.16
N ALA A 599 -6.30 -0.57 2.27
CA ALA A 599 -7.03 -0.61 3.53
C ALA A 599 -8.42 0.04 3.42
N GLN A 600 -8.52 1.18 2.73
CA GLN A 600 -9.79 1.87 2.50
C GLN A 600 -10.74 1.08 1.60
N LEU A 601 -10.22 0.47 0.54
CA LEU A 601 -11.00 -0.34 -0.40
C LEU A 601 -11.52 -1.61 0.28
N GLU A 602 -10.66 -2.33 1.01
CA GLU A 602 -11.05 -3.49 1.80
C GLU A 602 -12.16 -3.14 2.80
N TYR A 603 -12.02 -2.00 3.49
CA TYR A 603 -13.04 -1.51 4.42
C TYR A 603 -14.39 -1.27 3.74
N ILE A 604 -14.42 -0.55 2.61
CA ILE A 604 -15.68 -0.19 1.95
C ILE A 604 -16.35 -1.41 1.32
N VAL A 605 -15.58 -2.31 0.71
CA VAL A 605 -16.10 -3.55 0.13
C VAL A 605 -16.73 -4.42 1.22
N GLN A 606 -16.07 -4.59 2.36
CA GLN A 606 -16.58 -5.40 3.48
C GLN A 606 -17.81 -4.75 4.13
N ALA A 607 -17.79 -3.43 4.30
CA ALA A 607 -18.92 -2.71 4.86
C ALA A 607 -20.12 -2.75 3.92
N ASN A 608 -20.02 -2.20 2.71
CA ASN A 608 -21.19 -1.88 1.88
C ASN A 608 -21.59 -2.98 0.87
N PHE A 609 -20.63 -3.76 0.36
CA PHE A 609 -20.84 -4.61 -0.81
C PHE A 609 -20.89 -6.12 -0.51
N THR A 610 -20.82 -6.51 0.76
CA THR A 610 -21.04 -7.90 1.22
C THR A 610 -22.44 -8.43 0.89
N LYS A 611 -23.45 -7.55 0.87
CA LYS A 611 -24.83 -7.86 0.54
C LYS A 611 -25.13 -7.51 -0.90
N THR A 612 -24.78 -8.37 -1.85
CA THR A 612 -25.49 -8.30 -3.13
C THR A 612 -26.04 -9.65 -3.59
N THR A 613 -27.36 -9.66 -3.76
CA THR A 613 -28.19 -10.74 -4.31
C THR A 613 -27.88 -11.02 -5.79
N SER A 614 -27.30 -10.04 -6.50
CA SER A 614 -26.83 -10.22 -7.88
C SER A 614 -25.42 -10.80 -7.88
N LYS A 615 -25.22 -11.93 -8.58
CA LYS A 615 -23.89 -12.53 -8.85
C LYS A 615 -22.89 -11.55 -9.49
N ARG A 616 -23.37 -10.39 -9.99
CA ARG A 616 -22.64 -9.42 -10.81
C ARG A 616 -21.90 -8.33 -10.02
N SER A 617 -21.98 -8.28 -8.70
CA SER A 617 -21.39 -7.19 -7.90
C SER A 617 -20.48 -7.68 -6.78
N LEU A 618 -19.95 -8.89 -6.89
CA LEU A 618 -18.74 -9.21 -6.15
C LEU A 618 -17.60 -8.38 -6.74
N LEU A 619 -16.88 -7.71 -5.86
CA LEU A 619 -15.72 -6.89 -6.20
C LEU A 619 -14.47 -7.68 -5.86
N HIS A 620 -13.49 -7.64 -6.74
CA HIS A 620 -12.16 -8.22 -6.53
C HIS A 620 -11.18 -7.08 -6.22
N ILE A 621 -10.34 -7.28 -5.22
CA ILE A 621 -9.27 -6.35 -4.86
C ILE A 621 -7.97 -7.00 -5.28
N SER A 622 -7.13 -6.27 -6.02
CA SER A 622 -5.87 -6.79 -6.52
C SER A 622 -5.00 -7.39 -5.41
N THR A 623 -4.42 -8.55 -5.68
CA THR A 623 -3.47 -9.17 -4.74
C THR A 623 -2.16 -8.40 -4.67
N GLU A 624 -1.69 -7.85 -5.80
CA GLU A 624 -0.52 -6.99 -5.86
C GLU A 624 -0.78 -5.67 -5.11
N CYS A 625 0.13 -5.39 -4.19
CA CYS A 625 0.17 -4.19 -3.36
C CYS A 625 1.39 -3.39 -3.82
N PHE A 626 1.16 -2.41 -4.69
CA PHE A 626 2.23 -1.58 -5.23
C PHE A 626 2.29 -0.26 -4.45
N ALA A 627 3.48 0.35 -4.37
CA ALA A 627 3.71 1.57 -3.60
C ALA A 627 3.31 1.48 -2.11
N PRO A 628 4.05 0.69 -1.29
CA PRO A 628 3.79 0.61 0.13
C PRO A 628 4.18 1.92 0.84
N PHE A 629 3.28 2.41 1.71
CA PHE A 629 3.47 3.56 2.56
C PHE A 629 3.23 3.22 4.03
N GLY A 630 4.03 3.83 4.88
CA GLY A 630 3.74 3.88 6.31
C GLY A 630 2.64 4.91 6.62
N VAL A 631 1.69 4.54 7.46
CA VAL A 631 0.65 5.44 7.98
C VAL A 631 1.01 5.84 9.40
N SER A 632 1.02 7.14 9.67
CA SER A 632 1.39 7.68 10.98
C SER A 632 0.58 8.90 11.40
N MET A 633 0.55 9.11 12.71
CA MET A 633 0.01 10.31 13.34
C MET A 633 0.99 11.47 13.14
N GLY A 634 0.47 12.69 13.05
CA GLY A 634 1.28 13.91 12.94
C GLY A 634 1.32 14.70 14.24
N PHE A 635 2.43 15.38 14.47
CA PHE A 635 2.67 16.31 15.56
C PHE A 635 3.28 17.61 15.02
N PRO A 636 3.10 18.75 15.70
CA PRO A 636 3.82 19.98 15.37
C PRO A 636 5.33 19.74 15.34
N ASN A 637 6.02 20.46 14.46
CA ASN A 637 7.46 20.38 14.31
C ASN A 637 8.17 20.65 15.66
N ASN A 638 9.15 19.81 16.01
CA ASN A 638 9.85 19.78 17.30
C ASN A 638 8.91 19.67 18.52
N SER A 639 7.91 18.78 18.45
CA SER A 639 6.99 18.61 19.57
C SER A 639 7.63 17.94 20.78
N LEU A 640 7.22 18.36 21.98
CA LEU A 640 7.79 17.91 23.26
C LEU A 640 7.39 16.48 23.62
N TYR A 641 6.27 16.01 23.09
CA TYR A 641 5.67 14.73 23.41
C TYR A 641 5.89 13.66 22.33
N SER A 642 6.31 14.02 21.11
CA SER A 642 6.53 13.07 20.01
C SER A 642 7.39 11.87 20.43
N SER A 643 8.51 12.08 21.13
CA SER A 643 9.36 10.97 21.60
C SER A 643 8.64 10.00 22.55
N LYS A 644 7.80 10.51 23.47
CA LYS A 644 7.04 9.67 24.40
C LYS A 644 5.95 8.89 23.69
N PHE A 645 5.22 9.54 22.77
CA PHE A 645 4.20 8.90 21.95
C PHE A 645 4.84 7.84 21.04
N ASN A 646 5.94 8.15 20.35
CA ASN A 646 6.69 7.21 19.50
C ASN A 646 7.12 5.96 20.26
N ASN A 647 7.66 6.12 21.47
CA ASN A 647 8.02 4.98 22.31
C ASN A 647 6.78 4.16 22.72
N GLY A 648 5.64 4.81 22.97
CA GLY A 648 4.36 4.16 23.22
C GLY A 648 3.85 3.36 22.02
N LEU A 649 3.79 3.99 20.84
CA LEU A 649 3.38 3.37 19.58
C LEU A 649 4.29 2.20 19.20
N ARG A 650 5.62 2.37 19.30
CA ARG A 650 6.59 1.31 19.02
C ARG A 650 6.36 0.10 19.92
N ARG A 651 6.09 0.31 21.21
CA ARG A 651 5.74 -0.79 22.12
C ARG A 651 4.44 -1.47 21.72
N MET A 652 3.39 -0.70 21.38
CA MET A 652 2.11 -1.28 20.94
C MET A 652 2.27 -2.12 19.67
N TYR A 653 3.07 -1.63 18.71
CA TYR A 653 3.42 -2.35 17.49
C TYR A 653 4.18 -3.64 17.81
N GLN A 654 5.26 -3.56 18.61
CA GLN A 654 6.06 -4.73 19.01
C GLN A 654 5.25 -5.79 19.77
N THR A 655 4.25 -5.38 20.55
CA THR A 655 3.36 -6.30 21.28
C THR A 655 2.22 -6.89 20.42
N GLY A 656 2.06 -6.46 19.16
CA GLY A 656 0.94 -6.89 18.30
C GLY A 656 -0.41 -6.27 18.66
N ILE A 657 -0.46 -5.25 19.54
CA ILE A 657 -1.70 -4.56 19.90
C ILE A 657 -2.26 -3.83 18.68
N VAL A 658 -1.41 -3.26 17.83
CA VAL A 658 -1.86 -2.58 16.61
C VAL A 658 -2.57 -3.55 15.67
N ASP A 659 -2.01 -4.74 15.46
CA ASP A 659 -2.63 -5.78 14.64
C ASP A 659 -3.96 -6.27 15.23
N LYS A 660 -4.03 -6.42 16.56
CA LYS A 660 -5.27 -6.74 17.26
C LYS A 660 -6.32 -5.65 17.01
N VAL A 661 -5.98 -4.38 17.21
CA VAL A 661 -6.90 -3.26 16.99
C VAL A 661 -7.37 -3.18 15.54
N ALA A 662 -6.47 -3.39 14.58
CA ALA A 662 -6.82 -3.44 13.17
C ALA A 662 -7.78 -4.60 12.86
N ASN A 663 -7.54 -5.78 13.43
CA ASN A 663 -8.43 -6.93 13.31
C ASN A 663 -9.80 -6.71 13.97
N ASP A 664 -9.84 -6.07 15.14
CA ASP A 664 -11.08 -5.74 15.84
C ASP A 664 -11.92 -4.74 15.03
N VAL A 665 -11.28 -3.69 14.48
CA VAL A 665 -11.94 -2.73 13.58
C VAL A 665 -12.45 -3.44 12.33
N ARG A 666 -11.65 -4.34 11.74
CA ARG A 666 -12.06 -5.13 10.58
C ARG A 666 -13.27 -6.03 10.90
N TRP A 667 -13.21 -6.74 12.03
CA TRP A 667 -14.27 -7.64 12.49
C TRP A 667 -15.60 -6.91 12.73
N GLU A 668 -15.55 -5.76 13.40
CA GLU A 668 -16.75 -4.96 13.68
C GLU A 668 -17.47 -4.47 12.42
N MET A 669 -16.76 -4.35 11.31
CA MET A 669 -17.27 -3.79 10.05
C MET A 669 -17.78 -4.85 9.08
N GLN A 670 -17.37 -6.10 9.26
CA GLN A 670 -17.88 -7.20 8.46
C GLN A 670 -19.38 -7.34 8.70
N ARG A 671 -20.14 -7.55 7.62
CA ARG A 671 -21.58 -7.81 7.66
C ARG A 671 -21.88 -9.26 7.31
N THR A 672 -22.87 -9.85 7.96
CA THR A 672 -23.47 -11.14 7.60
C THR A 672 -24.11 -11.05 6.21
N SER A 673 -24.37 -12.19 5.57
CA SER A 673 -25.15 -12.28 4.31
C SER A 673 -26.52 -11.57 4.38
N THR A 674 -27.09 -11.42 5.58
CA THR A 674 -28.34 -10.70 5.86
C THR A 674 -28.18 -9.16 5.95
N GLY A 675 -26.95 -8.65 5.96
CA GLY A 675 -26.62 -7.22 6.04
C GLY A 675 -26.51 -6.66 7.46
N LYS A 676 -26.65 -7.50 8.50
CA LYS A 676 -26.35 -7.11 9.89
C LYS A 676 -24.83 -7.12 10.10
N LEU A 677 -24.29 -6.25 10.96
CA LEU A 677 -22.88 -6.34 11.36
C LEU A 677 -22.65 -7.67 12.09
N LEU A 678 -21.56 -8.37 11.78
CA LEU A 678 -21.20 -9.65 12.42
C LEU A 678 -21.06 -9.48 13.94
N SER A 679 -20.55 -8.32 14.38
CA SER A 679 -20.49 -7.94 15.81
C SER A 679 -21.85 -7.85 16.50
N ALA A 680 -22.93 -7.63 15.74
CA ALA A 680 -24.31 -7.55 16.24
C ALA A 680 -25.10 -8.86 16.04
N SER A 681 -24.51 -9.87 15.39
CA SER A 681 -25.14 -11.17 15.17
C SER A 681 -24.88 -12.09 16.37
N SER A 682 -25.89 -12.26 17.23
CA SER A 682 -25.85 -13.12 18.42
C SER A 682 -25.84 -14.62 18.13
N THR A 683 -25.91 -15.03 16.86
CA THR A 683 -25.89 -16.44 16.47
C THR A 683 -24.45 -16.92 16.35
N SER A 684 -24.08 -17.95 17.11
CA SER A 684 -22.78 -18.62 17.01
C SER A 684 -22.44 -18.86 15.55
N LEU A 685 -21.38 -18.23 15.08
CA LEU A 685 -20.89 -18.37 13.72
C LEU A 685 -20.56 -19.83 13.47
N LYS A 686 -21.47 -20.55 12.80
CA LYS A 686 -21.07 -21.72 12.04
C LYS A 686 -20.10 -21.18 11.00
N VAL A 687 -18.81 -21.44 11.23
CA VAL A 687 -17.80 -21.40 10.18
C VAL A 687 -18.46 -22.02 8.97
N THR A 688 -18.51 -21.31 7.85
CA THR A 688 -19.02 -21.81 6.58
C THR A 688 -18.06 -22.92 6.13
N SER A 689 -18.10 -24.07 6.81
CA SER A 689 -17.59 -25.32 6.30
C SER A 689 -18.25 -25.49 4.95
N VAL A 690 -17.43 -25.73 3.92
CA VAL A 690 -17.84 -26.01 2.54
C VAL A 690 -19.09 -26.88 2.60
N GLU A 691 -20.25 -26.25 2.47
CA GLU A 691 -21.52 -26.96 2.48
C GLU A 691 -21.48 -27.82 1.22
N GLU A 692 -21.61 -29.13 1.37
CA GLU A 692 -21.66 -30.06 0.26
C GLU A 692 -22.81 -29.64 -0.65
N LYS A 693 -22.49 -28.81 -1.64
CA LYS A 693 -23.50 -28.17 -2.48
C LYS A 693 -24.12 -29.24 -3.36
N GLY A 694 -25.39 -29.56 -3.10
CA GLY A 694 -26.18 -30.40 -3.98
C GLY A 694 -26.24 -29.82 -5.40
N LEU A 695 -26.24 -30.68 -6.43
CA LEU A 695 -26.39 -30.25 -7.82
C LEU A 695 -27.71 -29.50 -8.00
N THR A 696 -27.62 -28.27 -8.52
CA THR A 696 -28.81 -27.44 -8.79
C THR A 696 -29.24 -27.57 -10.26
N LEU A 697 -30.48 -27.17 -10.59
CA LEU A 697 -30.95 -27.15 -11.98
C LEU A 697 -30.06 -26.25 -12.88
N GLU A 698 -29.44 -25.22 -12.31
CA GLU A 698 -28.51 -24.33 -13.03
C GLU A 698 -27.25 -25.09 -13.49
N ASP A 699 -26.85 -26.15 -12.77
CA ASP A 699 -25.69 -26.98 -13.12
C ASP A 699 -25.97 -27.92 -14.29
N THR A 700 -27.22 -28.37 -14.45
CA THR A 700 -27.63 -29.32 -15.51
C THR A 700 -28.26 -28.63 -16.73
N GLN A 701 -28.40 -27.31 -16.72
CA GLN A 701 -29.05 -26.53 -17.78
C GLN A 701 -28.47 -26.79 -19.17
N GLY A 702 -27.13 -26.92 -19.29
CA GLY A 702 -26.50 -27.20 -20.58
C GLY A 702 -26.97 -28.50 -21.21
N MET A 703 -27.24 -29.54 -20.40
CA MET A 703 -27.61 -30.87 -20.89
C MET A 703 -29.01 -30.84 -21.48
N PHE A 704 -29.92 -30.12 -20.82
CA PHE A 704 -31.27 -29.88 -21.34
C PHE A 704 -31.28 -29.03 -22.60
N LEU A 705 -30.44 -27.98 -22.68
CA LEU A 705 -30.30 -27.17 -23.89
C LEU A 705 -29.79 -27.98 -25.09
N LEU A 706 -28.80 -28.85 -24.87
CA LEU A 706 -28.28 -29.73 -25.92
C LEU A 706 -29.34 -30.74 -26.38
N LEU A 707 -30.10 -31.34 -25.44
CA LEU A 707 -31.20 -32.25 -25.76
C LEU A 707 -32.29 -31.54 -26.59
N ALA A 708 -32.67 -30.33 -26.19
CA ALA A 708 -33.65 -29.52 -26.92
C ALA A 708 -33.16 -29.19 -28.34
N ALA A 709 -31.90 -28.80 -28.50
CA ALA A 709 -31.28 -28.58 -29.81
C ALA A 709 -31.33 -29.85 -30.68
N GLY A 710 -31.05 -31.02 -30.10
CA GLY A 710 -31.15 -32.31 -30.79
C GLY A 710 -32.58 -32.60 -31.28
N PHE A 711 -33.60 -32.38 -30.44
CA PHE A 711 -35.00 -32.54 -30.85
C PHE A 711 -35.41 -31.54 -31.94
N LEU A 712 -34.91 -30.31 -31.91
CA LEU A 712 -35.17 -29.32 -32.97
C LEU A 712 -34.58 -29.75 -34.31
N VAL A 713 -33.35 -30.29 -34.32
CA VAL A 713 -32.72 -30.82 -35.54
C VAL A 713 -33.46 -32.05 -36.06
N ALA A 714 -33.90 -32.95 -35.17
CA ALA A 714 -34.68 -34.12 -35.57
C ALA A 714 -36.06 -33.71 -36.13
N ALA A 715 -36.73 -32.76 -35.50
CA ALA A 715 -38.01 -32.24 -35.97
C ALA A 715 -37.87 -31.51 -37.31
N SER A 716 -36.81 -30.73 -37.51
CA SER A 716 -36.56 -30.06 -38.79
C SER A 716 -36.26 -31.05 -39.92
N ALA A 717 -35.51 -32.12 -39.63
CA ALA A 717 -35.29 -33.21 -40.58
C ALA A 717 -36.62 -33.89 -40.96
N LEU A 718 -37.46 -34.24 -39.98
CA LEU A 718 -38.78 -34.82 -40.22
C LEU A 718 -39.67 -33.88 -41.06
N LEU A 719 -39.70 -32.59 -40.73
CA LEU A 719 -40.43 -31.59 -41.52
C LEU A 719 -39.89 -31.48 -42.95
N SER A 720 -38.56 -31.55 -43.14
CA SER A 720 -37.94 -31.52 -44.46
C SER A 720 -38.29 -32.77 -45.29
N GLU A 721 -38.36 -33.94 -44.66
CA GLU A 721 -38.79 -35.18 -45.31
C GLU A 721 -40.28 -35.15 -45.63
N TRP A 722 -41.10 -34.60 -44.74
CA TRP A 722 -42.54 -34.45 -44.96
C TRP A 722 -42.83 -33.48 -46.11
N MET A 723 -42.18 -32.31 -46.13
CA MET A 723 -42.29 -31.35 -47.23
C MET A 723 -41.73 -31.91 -48.55
N GLY A 724 -40.57 -32.59 -48.51
CA GLY A 724 -39.98 -33.26 -49.67
C GLY A 724 -40.85 -34.40 -50.21
N GLY A 725 -41.46 -35.18 -49.31
CA GLY A 725 -42.38 -36.28 -49.61
C GLY A 725 -43.68 -35.79 -50.25
N ILE A 726 -44.28 -34.72 -49.72
CA ILE A 726 -45.45 -34.06 -50.33
C ILE A 726 -45.09 -33.51 -51.72
N THR A 727 -43.92 -32.87 -51.87
CA THR A 727 -43.45 -32.32 -53.15
C THR A 727 -43.23 -33.44 -54.18
N ARG A 728 -42.69 -34.59 -53.75
CA ARG A 728 -42.49 -35.78 -54.60
C ARG A 728 -43.82 -36.46 -54.96
N TYR A 729 -44.76 -36.54 -54.02
CA TYR A 729 -46.12 -37.05 -54.25
C TYR A 729 -46.91 -36.18 -55.25
N CYS A 730 -46.80 -34.84 -55.14
CA CYS A 730 -47.40 -33.91 -56.09
C CYS A 730 -46.76 -33.96 -57.49
N ARG A 731 -45.43 -34.19 -57.60
CA ARG A 731 -44.77 -34.43 -58.90
C ARG A 731 -45.17 -35.75 -59.54
N LEU A 732 -45.33 -36.82 -58.76
CA LEU A 732 -45.78 -38.12 -59.28
C LEU A 732 -47.24 -38.09 -59.75
N ARG A 733 -48.10 -37.28 -59.13
CA ARG A 733 -49.50 -37.09 -59.55
C ARG A 733 -49.67 -36.21 -60.79
N ARG A 734 -48.63 -35.45 -61.19
CA ARG A 734 -48.59 -34.64 -62.42
C ARG A 734 -48.14 -35.39 -63.69
N ARG A 735 -47.95 -36.71 -63.66
CA ARG A 735 -47.85 -37.51 -64.89
C ARG A 735 -49.26 -37.95 -65.33
N PRO A 736 -49.83 -37.40 -66.42
CA PRO A 736 -51.07 -37.93 -66.96
C PRO A 736 -50.81 -39.29 -67.62
N LYS A 737 -51.68 -40.27 -67.30
CA LYS A 737 -51.88 -41.47 -68.11
C LYS A 737 -52.81 -41.12 -69.27
N GLY A 738 -52.35 -41.41 -70.48
CA GLY A 738 -53.12 -41.50 -71.73
C GLY A 738 -52.12 -41.54 -72.89
N ALA A 739 -52.26 -42.28 -73.98
CA ALA A 739 -53.09 -43.40 -74.42
C ALA A 739 -52.58 -43.69 -75.85
N ASN A 740 -52.30 -44.95 -76.16
CA ASN A 740 -52.21 -45.61 -77.48
C ASN A 740 -52.21 -44.78 -78.78
N SER A 741 -51.21 -45.04 -79.63
CA SER A 741 -51.41 -45.19 -81.07
C SER A 741 -50.32 -46.09 -81.68
N GLN A 742 -50.76 -47.16 -82.35
CA GLN A 742 -50.00 -48.23 -82.97
C GLN A 742 -49.26 -47.83 -84.27
N GLU A 743 -48.18 -48.57 -84.52
CA GLU A 743 -47.70 -49.13 -85.80
C GLU A 743 -47.56 -48.25 -87.06
N LYS A 744 -46.32 -48.19 -87.56
CA LYS A 744 -45.99 -48.53 -88.96
C LYS A 744 -44.74 -49.41 -89.02
N LEU A 745 -44.90 -50.58 -89.64
CA LEU A 745 -43.88 -51.54 -90.06
C LEU A 745 -42.86 -50.89 -91.04
N ILE A 746 -41.62 -51.38 -91.21
CA ILE A 746 -41.26 -52.48 -92.14
C ILE A 746 -39.79 -52.94 -91.93
N THR A 747 -39.66 -54.26 -91.65
CA THR A 747 -38.70 -55.31 -92.08
C THR A 747 -37.18 -55.26 -91.87
N THR A 748 -36.69 -56.37 -91.30
CA THR A 748 -35.34 -56.97 -91.35
C THR A 748 -34.92 -57.47 -92.75
N PRO A 749 -33.64 -57.79 -93.02
CA PRO A 749 -33.20 -59.20 -92.88
C PRO A 749 -31.78 -59.41 -92.29
N LYS A 750 -31.48 -60.69 -92.03
CA LYS A 750 -30.29 -61.28 -91.40
C LYS A 750 -29.10 -61.52 -92.37
N SER A 751 -27.93 -61.69 -91.73
CA SER A 751 -26.79 -62.61 -92.00
C SER A 751 -25.89 -62.43 -93.24
N ASP A 752 -24.57 -62.19 -93.04
CA ASP A 752 -23.51 -63.22 -93.09
C ASP A 752 -22.06 -62.68 -92.86
N ILE A 753 -21.37 -63.28 -91.86
CA ILE A 753 -20.01 -63.87 -91.81
C ILE A 753 -18.76 -63.18 -92.46
N LYS A 754 -17.71 -63.00 -91.59
CA LYS A 754 -16.22 -62.88 -91.78
C LYS A 754 -15.68 -61.61 -92.49
N THR A 755 -14.55 -60.97 -92.13
CA THR A 755 -13.25 -61.41 -91.55
C THR A 755 -12.46 -60.18 -91.02
N GLU A 756 -11.40 -60.44 -90.27
CA GLU A 756 -10.43 -59.58 -89.56
C GLU A 756 -9.84 -58.37 -90.34
N VAL A 757 -9.40 -57.33 -89.60
CA VAL A 757 -7.99 -56.87 -89.44
C VAL A 757 -7.94 -55.49 -88.72
N ASN A 758 -7.54 -55.56 -87.45
CA ASN A 758 -6.52 -54.78 -86.70
C ASN A 758 -6.38 -53.24 -86.70
N VAL A 759 -6.36 -52.76 -85.44
CA VAL A 759 -5.44 -51.81 -84.77
C VAL A 759 -5.83 -50.34 -84.71
N SER A 760 -6.33 -49.97 -83.52
CA SER A 760 -6.37 -48.62 -82.97
C SER A 760 -5.15 -48.38 -82.08
N PHE A 761 -4.44 -47.28 -82.30
CA PHE A 761 -3.54 -46.66 -81.33
C PHE A 761 -4.13 -45.28 -81.02
N ASP A 762 -4.43 -45.02 -79.76
CA ASP A 762 -4.87 -43.72 -79.27
C ASP A 762 -3.90 -43.30 -78.17
N ALA A 763 -3.39 -42.08 -78.28
CA ALA A 763 -2.53 -41.47 -77.29
C ALA A 763 -2.59 -39.94 -77.39
N THR A 764 -3.00 -39.32 -76.28
CA THR A 764 -2.41 -38.11 -75.68
C THR A 764 -2.60 -36.79 -76.47
N ASP A 765 -2.69 -35.60 -75.89
CA ASP A 765 -2.77 -35.12 -74.52
C ASP A 765 -3.07 -33.62 -74.60
N SER A 766 -3.59 -33.10 -73.49
CA SER A 766 -3.22 -31.79 -72.94
C SER A 766 -3.64 -30.46 -73.59
N LYS A 767 -4.28 -29.68 -72.71
CA LYS A 767 -3.91 -28.31 -72.27
C LYS A 767 -4.26 -27.09 -73.12
N PHE A 768 -4.85 -26.16 -72.35
CA PHE A 768 -4.61 -24.72 -72.28
C PHE A 768 -5.45 -23.78 -73.16
N ASN A 769 -6.20 -22.95 -72.42
CA ASN A 769 -6.22 -21.49 -72.45
C ASN A 769 -7.28 -20.70 -73.28
N THR A 770 -7.80 -19.71 -72.54
CA THR A 770 -8.07 -18.30 -72.89
C THR A 770 -9.25 -17.90 -73.78
N ASP A 771 -10.06 -17.04 -73.14
CA ASP A 771 -10.53 -15.73 -73.55
C ASP A 771 -11.61 -15.54 -74.64
N ASP A 772 -12.56 -14.69 -74.20
CA ASP A 772 -13.22 -13.59 -74.89
C ASP A 772 -13.96 -13.82 -76.21
N ARG A 773 -15.24 -13.40 -76.20
CA ARG A 773 -15.90 -12.46 -77.14
C ARG A 773 -17.42 -12.61 -77.02
N THR A 774 -18.16 -11.62 -76.50
CA THR A 774 -18.69 -10.38 -77.14
C THR A 774 -19.81 -10.56 -78.17
N HIS A 775 -20.84 -9.70 -77.97
CA HIS A 775 -21.77 -9.09 -78.94
C HIS A 775 -22.78 -10.02 -79.65
N SER A 776 -24.09 -10.01 -79.34
CA SER A 776 -25.15 -8.97 -79.41
C SER A 776 -25.90 -8.97 -80.76
N VAL A 777 -27.22 -8.70 -80.67
CA VAL A 777 -28.16 -8.25 -81.75
C VAL A 777 -28.75 -9.44 -82.55
N GLU A 778 -30.06 -9.62 -82.83
CA GLU A 778 -31.21 -8.71 -83.05
C GLU A 778 -32.55 -9.51 -83.06
N SER A 779 -33.67 -8.86 -82.67
CA SER A 779 -35.04 -8.87 -83.27
C SER A 779 -35.80 -10.21 -83.51
N GLU A 780 -37.13 -10.38 -83.47
CA GLU A 780 -38.32 -9.53 -83.34
C GLU A 780 -39.57 -10.46 -83.33
N ASN A 781 -40.74 -9.94 -82.93
CA ASN A 781 -42.13 -10.33 -83.31
C ASN A 781 -42.77 -11.63 -82.73
N THR A 782 -44.06 -11.74 -82.34
CA THR A 782 -45.19 -10.85 -81.96
C THR A 782 -46.44 -11.74 -81.72
N LEU A 783 -47.29 -11.37 -80.73
CA LEU A 783 -48.79 -11.43 -80.68
C LEU A 783 -49.49 -12.83 -80.61
N ASP A 784 -50.63 -13.10 -79.96
CA ASP A 784 -51.78 -12.42 -79.32
C ASP A 784 -52.29 -13.35 -78.18
N GLY A 785 -53.07 -13.02 -77.13
CA GLY A 785 -54.05 -11.97 -76.89
C GLY A 785 -55.42 -12.61 -76.57
N GLN A 786 -55.95 -12.46 -75.35
CA GLN A 786 -57.41 -12.37 -75.14
C GLN A 786 -57.77 -11.60 -73.86
N ILE A 787 -58.65 -10.61 -74.08
CA ILE A 787 -59.12 -9.56 -73.18
C ILE A 787 -60.52 -9.94 -72.66
N ILE A 788 -60.83 -9.63 -71.40
CA ILE A 788 -62.20 -9.31 -70.98
C ILE A 788 -62.14 -8.00 -70.18
N ASN A 789 -62.91 -7.04 -70.65
CA ASN A 789 -63.00 -5.67 -70.16
C ASN A 789 -64.32 -5.53 -69.37
N VAL A 790 -64.28 -4.97 -68.16
CA VAL A 790 -65.47 -4.47 -67.45
C VAL A 790 -65.12 -3.10 -66.87
N THR A 791 -66.00 -2.14 -67.15
CA THR A 791 -65.90 -0.69 -67.01
C THR A 791 -65.92 -0.17 -65.57
N GLU A 792 -65.16 0.89 -65.32
CA GLU A 792 -65.14 1.70 -64.10
C GLU A 792 -66.27 2.74 -64.09
N GLU A 793 -66.99 2.86 -62.98
CA GLU A 793 -67.36 4.17 -62.42
C GLU A 793 -67.28 4.09 -60.89
N ASN A 794 -66.60 5.08 -60.31
CA ASN A 794 -66.49 5.43 -58.88
C ASN A 794 -65.50 4.61 -58.02
N ILE A 795 -64.25 5.05 -57.91
CA ILE A 795 -63.79 5.97 -56.84
C ILE A 795 -62.29 6.26 -57.00
N VAL A 796 -61.98 7.55 -56.97
CA VAL A 796 -60.70 8.19 -57.25
C VAL A 796 -59.66 7.95 -56.13
N VAL A 797 -58.56 7.30 -56.52
CA VAL A 797 -57.14 7.72 -56.44
C VAL A 797 -56.61 8.30 -55.12
N HIS A 798 -55.57 7.65 -54.57
CA HIS A 798 -54.30 8.36 -54.37
C HIS A 798 -53.14 7.58 -54.98
N GLU A 799 -52.62 8.21 -56.02
CA GLU A 799 -51.56 7.85 -56.93
C GLU A 799 -50.16 8.01 -56.31
N ASN A 800 -49.26 7.21 -56.85
CA ASN A 800 -47.86 7.54 -57.13
C ASN A 800 -46.90 7.62 -55.95
N PHE A 801 -46.42 6.43 -55.60
CA PHE A 801 -44.98 6.20 -55.47
C PHE A 801 -44.34 6.40 -56.85
N ASP A 802 -43.46 7.38 -56.98
CA ASP A 802 -42.41 7.31 -58.01
C ASP A 802 -41.07 7.82 -57.48
N VAL A 803 -40.05 7.13 -57.96
CA VAL A 803 -38.66 7.15 -57.55
C VAL A 803 -37.95 8.16 -58.42
N ASP A 804 -37.69 9.36 -57.90
CA ASP A 804 -36.72 10.27 -58.48
C ASP A 804 -36.16 11.24 -57.44
N ARG A 805 -35.11 10.80 -56.75
CA ARG A 805 -33.94 11.60 -56.31
C ARG A 805 -33.10 10.81 -55.33
N PHE A 806 -32.14 10.07 -55.85
CA PHE A 806 -30.90 9.87 -55.13
C PHE A 806 -29.98 11.03 -55.55
N ASP A 807 -29.84 12.03 -54.69
CA ASP A 807 -28.60 12.79 -54.61
C ASP A 807 -28.45 13.47 -53.24
N SER A 808 -27.37 13.04 -52.57
CA SER A 808 -26.60 13.77 -51.56
C SER A 808 -27.34 14.70 -50.60
N ARG A 809 -27.65 14.19 -49.40
CA ARG A 809 -27.56 15.02 -48.18
C ARG A 809 -26.80 14.30 -47.09
N ARG A 810 -25.53 14.72 -46.98
CA ARG A 810 -24.66 14.59 -45.82
C ARG A 810 -25.31 15.33 -44.66
N SER A 811 -26.08 14.64 -43.83
CA SER A 811 -26.63 15.23 -42.60
C SER A 811 -25.56 15.21 -41.49
N SER A 812 -25.28 16.40 -40.97
CA SER A 812 -24.34 16.67 -39.88
C SER A 812 -24.76 16.00 -38.56
N SER A 813 -23.78 15.61 -37.74
CA SER A 813 -23.97 14.96 -36.43
C SER A 813 -24.88 15.71 -35.45
N VAL A 814 -25.16 16.98 -35.71
CA VAL A 814 -26.00 17.86 -34.89
C VAL A 814 -27.48 17.47 -34.93
N ASP A 815 -27.97 16.94 -36.05
CA ASP A 815 -29.39 16.55 -36.18
C ASP A 815 -29.68 15.23 -35.46
N VAL A 816 -28.70 14.31 -35.43
CA VAL A 816 -28.80 13.05 -34.70
C VAL A 816 -28.79 13.30 -33.19
N ASP A 817 -27.97 14.22 -32.68
CA ASP A 817 -27.96 14.60 -31.26
C ASP A 817 -29.26 15.28 -30.83
N LYS A 818 -29.94 15.98 -31.74
CA LYS A 818 -31.23 16.62 -31.47
C LYS A 818 -32.36 15.60 -31.40
N GLU A 819 -32.41 14.63 -32.32
CA GLU A 819 -33.35 13.51 -32.25
C GLU A 819 -33.13 12.65 -31.01
N VAL A 820 -31.87 12.38 -30.65
CA VAL A 820 -31.53 11.61 -29.43
C VAL A 820 -31.96 12.38 -28.18
N ARG A 821 -31.75 13.70 -28.11
CA ARG A 821 -32.26 14.52 -27.00
C ARG A 821 -33.77 14.51 -26.89
N GLU A 822 -34.50 14.63 -28.01
CA GLU A 822 -35.95 14.57 -28.00
C GLU A 822 -36.48 13.21 -27.53
N ILE A 823 -35.81 12.11 -27.90
CA ILE A 823 -36.15 10.76 -27.41
C ILE A 823 -35.95 10.66 -25.89
N PHE A 824 -34.84 11.19 -25.36
CA PHE A 824 -34.58 11.21 -23.92
C PHE A 824 -35.56 12.10 -23.15
N GLU A 825 -35.96 13.24 -23.71
CA GLU A 825 -36.96 14.12 -23.10
C GLU A 825 -38.36 13.48 -23.08
N LYS A 826 -38.72 12.74 -24.14
CA LYS A 826 -39.96 11.95 -24.20
C LYS A 826 -39.98 10.82 -23.17
N ASP A 827 -38.85 10.14 -22.97
CA ASP A 827 -38.74 9.07 -21.98
C ASP A 827 -38.75 9.60 -20.54
N MET A 828 -38.15 10.77 -20.29
CA MET A 828 -38.17 11.42 -18.98
C MET A 828 -39.59 11.90 -18.62
N LYS A 829 -40.36 12.45 -19.58
CA LYS A 829 -41.77 12.79 -19.39
C LYS A 829 -42.63 11.56 -19.09
N ARG A 830 -42.38 10.41 -19.73
CA ARG A 830 -43.06 9.14 -19.40
C ARG A 830 -42.78 8.68 -17.98
N ARG A 831 -41.53 8.76 -17.51
CA ARG A 831 -41.18 8.35 -16.14
C ARG A 831 -41.77 9.26 -15.07
N ASN A 832 -41.90 10.56 -15.33
CA ASN A 832 -42.53 11.49 -14.39
C ASN A 832 -44.05 11.27 -14.30
N PHE A 833 -44.70 10.82 -15.37
CA PHE A 833 -46.12 10.45 -15.34
C PHE A 833 -46.36 9.16 -14.53
N VAL A 834 -45.42 8.21 -14.57
CA VAL A 834 -45.50 6.94 -13.78
C VAL A 834 -45.16 7.15 -12.29
N ARG A 835 -44.54 8.27 -11.93
CA ARG A 835 -44.14 8.58 -10.54
C ARG A 835 -45.10 9.54 -9.82
N GLY A 836 -46.14 10.01 -10.50
CA GLY A 836 -47.14 10.94 -9.95
C GLY A 836 -48.26 10.29 -9.14
N ASP A 837 -48.50 8.98 -9.30
CA ASP A 837 -49.56 8.24 -8.61
C ASP A 837 -48.97 7.15 -7.71
N THR A 838 -48.39 7.54 -6.57
CA THR A 838 -48.23 6.66 -5.40
C THR A 838 -47.97 7.52 -4.18
N ILE A 839 -49.06 8.00 -3.57
CA ILE A 839 -49.05 8.61 -2.24
C ILE A 839 -48.97 7.47 -1.22
N GLU A 840 -47.94 7.54 -0.38
CA GLU A 840 -47.74 6.70 0.81
C GLU A 840 -48.88 6.91 1.81
N LEU A 841 -49.56 5.83 2.19
CA LEU A 841 -50.37 5.75 3.40
C LEU A 841 -49.80 4.63 4.27
N MET A 842 -49.42 5.04 5.48
CA MET A 842 -48.98 4.19 6.59
C MET A 842 -50.08 3.20 6.94
N ASP A 843 -49.72 1.94 7.25
CA ASP A 843 -50.47 1.19 8.25
C ASP A 843 -49.54 0.25 9.02
N ASP A 844 -49.69 0.35 10.33
CA ASP A 844 -48.91 -0.28 11.38
C ASP A 844 -49.71 -1.47 11.93
N THR A 845 -49.03 -2.43 12.54
CA THR A 845 -49.59 -3.42 13.49
C THR A 845 -50.69 -4.40 12.99
N ARG A 846 -50.31 -5.66 12.75
CA ARG A 846 -51.17 -6.82 13.08
C ARG A 846 -50.37 -8.01 13.61
N GLU A 847 -50.71 -8.41 14.83
CA GLU A 847 -50.31 -9.63 15.51
C GLU A 847 -50.71 -10.90 14.74
N PRO A 848 -49.97 -12.02 14.85
CA PRO A 848 -50.40 -13.30 14.32
C PRO A 848 -51.29 -14.01 15.35
N THR A 849 -52.60 -14.03 15.10
CA THR A 849 -53.53 -14.95 15.77
C THR A 849 -53.47 -16.33 15.14
N ALA A 850 -53.51 -17.33 16.02
CA ALA A 850 -53.33 -18.74 15.76
C ALA A 850 -54.43 -19.37 14.88
N SER A 851 -54.04 -20.35 14.06
CA SER A 851 -54.79 -21.59 13.96
C SER A 851 -53.84 -22.77 13.70
N LYS A 852 -53.74 -23.64 14.70
CA LYS A 852 -53.11 -24.96 14.63
C LYS A 852 -53.92 -25.89 13.74
N GLY A 853 -53.21 -26.76 13.03
CA GLY A 853 -53.63 -28.15 12.85
C GLY A 853 -53.94 -28.56 11.41
N ALA A 854 -52.99 -29.26 10.78
CA ALA A 854 -53.20 -30.58 10.16
C ALA A 854 -51.91 -31.04 9.46
N PHE A 855 -51.38 -32.19 9.91
CA PHE A 855 -50.24 -32.96 9.36
C PHE A 855 -48.86 -32.27 9.47
N GLY A 856 -47.89 -32.75 10.24
CA GLY A 856 -47.57 -34.11 10.66
C GLY A 856 -46.10 -34.34 10.30
N ASP A 857 -45.20 -34.15 11.27
CA ASP A 857 -43.76 -34.32 11.12
C ASP A 857 -43.37 -35.70 10.59
N ARG A 858 -42.33 -35.75 9.76
CA ARG A 858 -41.43 -36.91 9.68
C ARG A 858 -39.98 -36.49 9.85
N ILE A 859 -39.47 -36.96 10.97
CA ILE A 859 -38.08 -37.16 11.36
C ILE A 859 -37.25 -37.74 10.20
N LYS A 860 -36.23 -37.00 9.75
CA LYS A 860 -34.81 -37.39 9.77
C LYS A 860 -33.92 -36.23 9.33
#